data_AF-A0A8J2APM6-F1
#
_entry.id   AF-A0A8J2APM6-F1
#
_cell.length_a   1.000
_cell.length_b   1.000
_cell.length_c   1.000
_cell.angle_alpha   90.00
_cell.angle_beta   90.00
_cell.angle_gamma   90.00
#
_symmetry.space_group_name_H-M   'P 1'
#
loop_
_entity.id
_entity.type
_entity.pdbx_description
1 polymer ?
#
loop_
_entity_poly.entity_id
_entity_poly.type
_entity_poly.pdbx_seq_one_letter_code
_entity_poly.pdbx_strand_id
1 'polypeptide(L)'
;MESSSVRPPPPSPSARNGGGQVDKVKKHCIILAAGIASPPIAPYTQQMPKCFLPIAGEPIINHILRMFVNQGIKHFTIVIGAHANYFSPEVRQELMHLVGSTASKSAADASVSEVDTEQDETPSSRGGSEMQKRNSAGLRSASLLEKNSCSLLFVENNLFWNNGPADSLRLGYESLMRKEKEKPTPAAGHLVYVCYGDTVFTDVALQKLVAFPAPNALLIDRSITIGGGAVESPGLPGNNGSSPLSVQQPSFSSSRAQMHLRGAKSRETGLQELELCSVTPFPKHNSWNLVDQIGKNLIQRGMTAFGEFTGLFRATNETMDQAFGVGDNSEAPAAAASCFYVPDVLRKCILEYQTEFFAVPIFGNRREIHSSQDLLQANSELCYLSDQVGRKEYIKAIGSRLLAEANDLKRPVEIIAQELNFPDTLLDDLLNGNVELETAQEILRKVNTNYPVSLNALWVEPDDCFNGIRICRAKESEVSKRILHRINGRTNKKTPYYEYRDCAMSRLGPFRPEWIKELRIVSDSDPENPEVAFNNGHLLFQSTFFIGPVNFYYSEPDGTKRCVEMNTGDSNWIAPFVPHSFTSRDGSKFACIIACTYGSGIVGCLQSIGGLHHSDEQGETQTTSSTFGGTNELLNKTHLNTYSGDLRDPLSHFQANLLRYAQNDGFPNLKEFADRLMMQSDEKGEGTEPELSQTGANKESGAPANFTSAIAEQTRRLCAEVLGVKRSELASKFDPESRTTTAATAGTRLPTIEECRLLAKELHCLPEDLYVERGLEEPVVVSFRGKGALRTWSRTLKLERLASSEHHSMIKSFDVEICDGDSVLAAESSCEEDWIQIAVHNFGYNYSEKAFLLETFREKTVINPGDSFYVQPHIRHRFQLLHAQTPRTTVETMLNGDQSTGNGASPPASARMYLVRIPGALTRELMREVALCDQRGKARIGNESRRWYN
;
A
#
# COMPACT_ATOMS: atom_id res chain seq x y z
N MET A 1 43.78 23.52 -42.19
CA MET A 1 44.34 22.64 -43.23
C MET A 1 44.11 21.21 -42.79
N GLU A 2 43.72 20.38 -43.74
CA GLU A 2 43.41 18.95 -43.71
C GLU A 2 42.06 18.48 -43.16
N SER A 3 41.47 17.64 -44.00
CA SER A 3 40.07 17.26 -44.18
C SER A 3 39.90 15.79 -43.84
N SER A 4 38.84 15.43 -43.11
CA SER A 4 38.33 14.05 -43.11
C SER A 4 36.86 14.05 -43.52
N SER A 5 36.61 13.35 -44.63
CA SER A 5 35.34 13.20 -45.30
C SER A 5 34.52 12.09 -44.64
N VAL A 6 33.38 12.47 -44.04
CA VAL A 6 32.37 11.51 -43.59
C VAL A 6 31.50 11.14 -44.80
N ARG A 7 31.49 9.86 -45.16
CA ARG A 7 30.55 9.29 -46.14
C ARG A 7 29.12 9.29 -45.56
N PRO A 8 28.08 9.56 -46.37
CA PRO A 8 26.70 9.33 -45.94
C PRO A 8 26.43 7.81 -45.79
N PRO A 9 25.53 7.41 -44.89
CA PRO A 9 25.14 6.01 -44.73
C PRO A 9 24.46 5.47 -46.01
N PRO A 10 24.56 4.15 -46.27
CA PRO A 10 23.89 3.54 -47.42
C PRO A 10 22.37 3.71 -47.32
N PRO A 11 21.66 3.83 -48.45
CA PRO A 11 20.21 3.91 -48.45
C PRO A 11 19.61 2.63 -47.88
N SER A 12 18.67 2.80 -46.95
CA SER A 12 17.82 1.76 -46.39
C SER A 12 17.23 0.90 -47.52
N PRO A 13 17.20 -0.44 -47.40
CA PRO A 13 16.56 -1.28 -48.40
C PRO A 13 15.08 -0.89 -48.46
N SER A 14 14.67 -0.42 -49.64
CA SER A 14 13.29 -0.08 -49.94
C SER A 14 12.40 -1.29 -49.66
N ALA A 15 11.48 -1.11 -48.70
CA ALA A 15 10.41 -2.03 -48.44
C ALA A 15 9.59 -2.19 -49.73
N ARG A 16 9.81 -3.30 -50.44
CA ARG A 16 8.81 -3.82 -51.37
C ARG A 16 7.59 -4.15 -50.52
N ASN A 17 6.56 -3.30 -50.63
CA ASN A 17 5.19 -3.62 -50.25
C ASN A 17 4.70 -4.81 -51.08
N GLY A 18 5.14 -6.01 -50.72
CA GLY A 18 4.40 -7.24 -50.96
C GLY A 18 3.50 -7.44 -49.75
N GLY A 19 2.22 -7.12 -49.88
CA GLY A 19 1.19 -7.47 -48.91
C GLY A 19 1.02 -8.98 -48.85
N GLY A 20 1.96 -9.67 -48.23
CA GLY A 20 1.80 -11.03 -47.74
C GLY A 20 1.03 -10.92 -46.43
N GLN A 21 -0.20 -11.42 -46.43
CA GLN A 21 -0.97 -11.66 -45.23
C GLN A 21 -0.14 -12.60 -44.34
N VAL A 22 0.49 -12.07 -43.28
CA VAL A 22 1.18 -12.89 -42.29
C VAL A 22 0.11 -13.76 -41.65
N ASP A 23 0.07 -15.03 -42.01
CA ASP A 23 -0.81 -16.00 -41.36
C ASP A 23 -0.56 -15.91 -39.86
N LYS A 24 -1.60 -15.53 -39.11
CA LYS A 24 -1.51 -15.42 -37.64
C LYS A 24 -1.14 -16.79 -37.10
N VAL A 25 0.09 -16.93 -36.65
CA VAL A 25 0.58 -18.11 -35.92
C VAL A 25 -0.42 -18.47 -34.83
N LYS A 26 -0.96 -19.68 -34.92
CA LYS A 26 -1.91 -20.20 -33.95
C LYS A 26 -1.18 -20.45 -32.63
N LYS A 27 -1.82 -20.11 -31.51
CA LYS A 27 -1.27 -20.29 -30.16
C LYS A 27 -2.23 -21.13 -29.33
N HIS A 28 -1.73 -22.18 -28.71
CA HIS A 28 -2.50 -23.06 -27.84
C HIS A 28 -1.76 -23.28 -26.51
N CYS A 29 -2.48 -23.26 -25.39
CA CYS A 29 -1.92 -23.55 -24.08
C CYS A 29 -2.43 -24.89 -23.54
N ILE A 30 -1.52 -25.74 -23.07
CA ILE A 30 -1.82 -26.97 -22.32
C ILE A 30 -1.53 -26.71 -20.85
N ILE A 31 -2.56 -26.83 -20.00
CA ILE A 31 -2.47 -26.65 -18.54
C ILE A 31 -2.53 -28.03 -17.88
N LEU A 32 -1.48 -28.40 -17.17
CA LEU A 32 -1.39 -29.65 -16.42
C LEU A 32 -1.98 -29.46 -15.02
N ALA A 33 -3.29 -29.71 -14.89
CA ALA A 33 -4.08 -29.51 -13.65
C ALA A 33 -4.38 -30.84 -12.92
N ALA A 34 -3.43 -31.78 -12.97
CA ALA A 34 -3.65 -33.17 -12.57
C ALA A 34 -2.95 -33.61 -11.26
N GLY A 35 -2.19 -32.72 -10.61
CA GLY A 35 -1.39 -33.03 -9.42
C GLY A 35 -2.14 -32.96 -8.07
N ILE A 36 -1.78 -33.86 -7.14
CA ILE A 36 -2.05 -33.72 -5.68
C ILE A 36 -0.79 -33.20 -5.00
N ALA A 37 -0.96 -32.57 -3.85
CA ALA A 37 0.16 -32.00 -3.13
C ALA A 37 0.98 -32.95 -2.28
N SER A 38 2.25 -32.61 -2.16
CA SER A 38 3.20 -33.16 -1.20
C SER A 38 2.67 -33.00 0.24
N PRO A 39 3.14 -33.79 1.21
CA PRO A 39 2.65 -33.78 2.59
C PRO A 39 2.45 -32.41 3.26
N PRO A 40 3.27 -31.36 3.01
CA PRO A 40 3.11 -30.05 3.65
C PRO A 40 1.80 -29.31 3.36
N ILE A 41 1.16 -29.54 2.20
CA ILE A 41 -0.15 -28.92 1.82
C ILE A 41 -1.22 -29.97 1.48
N ALA A 42 -0.94 -31.24 1.76
CA ALA A 42 -1.92 -32.31 1.66
C ALA A 42 -3.25 -31.99 2.38
N PRO A 43 -3.28 -31.40 3.60
CA PRO A 43 -4.55 -31.07 4.25
C PRO A 43 -5.48 -30.17 3.43
N TYR A 44 -4.92 -29.26 2.62
CA TYR A 44 -5.68 -28.35 1.77
C TYR A 44 -6.10 -28.97 0.43
N THR A 45 -5.46 -30.07 0.01
CA THR A 45 -5.66 -30.70 -1.30
C THR A 45 -6.23 -32.12 -1.20
N GLN A 46 -6.61 -32.57 0.00
CA GLN A 46 -7.33 -33.84 0.23
C GLN A 46 -8.69 -33.89 -0.45
N GLN A 47 -9.32 -32.73 -0.67
CA GLN A 47 -10.68 -32.64 -1.20
C GLN A 47 -10.74 -31.86 -2.52
N MET A 48 -9.67 -31.18 -2.92
CA MET A 48 -9.62 -30.34 -4.12
C MET A 48 -8.27 -30.44 -4.84
N PRO A 49 -8.22 -30.26 -6.18
CA PRO A 49 -6.96 -30.21 -6.92
C PRO A 49 -6.11 -29.01 -6.48
N LYS A 50 -4.76 -29.11 -6.58
CA LYS A 50 -3.85 -28.00 -6.26
C LYS A 50 -4.20 -26.70 -6.98
N CYS A 51 -4.62 -26.79 -8.26
CA CYS A 51 -4.94 -25.62 -9.08
C CYS A 51 -6.19 -24.85 -8.58
N PHE A 52 -6.93 -25.40 -7.62
CA PHE A 52 -8.06 -24.75 -6.95
C PHE A 52 -7.71 -24.16 -5.58
N LEU A 53 -6.47 -24.25 -5.13
CA LEU A 53 -6.04 -23.54 -3.93
C LEU A 53 -6.29 -22.02 -4.10
N PRO A 54 -6.90 -21.36 -3.11
CA PRO A 54 -7.21 -19.94 -3.21
C PRO A 54 -5.95 -19.10 -2.98
N ILE A 55 -5.69 -18.20 -3.92
CA ILE A 55 -4.67 -17.16 -3.83
C ILE A 55 -5.32 -15.82 -4.14
N ALA A 56 -5.19 -14.86 -3.22
CA ALA A 56 -5.87 -13.56 -3.27
C ALA A 56 -7.40 -13.69 -3.45
N GLY A 57 -7.99 -14.69 -2.79
CA GLY A 57 -9.44 -14.94 -2.82
C GLY A 57 -9.95 -15.69 -4.06
N GLU A 58 -9.09 -16.03 -5.03
CA GLU A 58 -9.48 -16.76 -6.24
C GLU A 58 -8.61 -18.01 -6.50
N PRO A 59 -9.13 -19.06 -7.18
CA PRO A 59 -8.36 -20.24 -7.58
C PRO A 59 -7.12 -19.93 -8.45
N ILE A 60 -5.99 -20.63 -8.24
CA ILE A 60 -4.78 -20.54 -9.09
C ILE A 60 -5.10 -20.64 -10.59
N ILE A 61 -5.97 -21.57 -10.98
CA ILE A 61 -6.33 -21.78 -12.39
C ILE A 61 -6.99 -20.54 -13.03
N ASN A 62 -7.69 -19.71 -12.26
CA ASN A 62 -8.30 -18.48 -12.76
C ASN A 62 -7.23 -17.45 -13.13
N HIS A 63 -6.20 -17.32 -12.28
CA HIS A 63 -5.05 -16.46 -12.52
C HIS A 63 -4.30 -16.90 -13.80
N ILE A 64 -4.03 -18.20 -13.93
CA ILE A 64 -3.39 -18.76 -15.13
C ILE A 64 -4.19 -18.43 -16.39
N LEU A 65 -5.49 -18.71 -16.41
CA LEU A 65 -6.32 -18.48 -17.60
C LEU A 65 -6.36 -17.00 -17.99
N ARG A 66 -6.55 -16.08 -17.03
CA ARG A 66 -6.54 -14.64 -17.30
C ARG A 66 -5.21 -14.19 -17.90
N MET A 67 -4.10 -14.61 -17.30
CA MET A 67 -2.75 -14.28 -17.76
C MET A 67 -2.54 -14.69 -19.24
N PHE A 68 -2.89 -15.93 -19.58
CA PHE A 68 -2.75 -16.41 -20.96
C PHE A 68 -3.66 -15.69 -21.96
N VAL A 69 -4.91 -15.40 -21.56
CA VAL A 69 -5.86 -14.65 -22.40
C VAL A 69 -5.36 -13.24 -22.68
N ASN A 70 -4.80 -12.56 -21.67
CA ASN A 70 -4.22 -11.22 -21.80
C ASN A 70 -3.04 -11.19 -22.79
N GLN A 71 -2.30 -12.29 -22.94
CA GLN A 71 -1.23 -12.43 -23.93
C GLN A 71 -1.71 -12.91 -25.32
N GLY A 72 -3.03 -12.90 -25.54
CA GLY A 72 -3.66 -13.23 -26.81
C GLY A 72 -3.78 -14.73 -27.09
N ILE A 73 -3.66 -15.59 -26.07
CA ILE A 73 -3.82 -17.04 -26.22
C ILE A 73 -5.29 -17.38 -25.96
N LYS A 74 -5.95 -17.93 -26.98
CA LYS A 74 -7.42 -18.14 -26.99
C LYS A 74 -7.84 -19.61 -26.92
N HIS A 75 -6.88 -20.53 -27.03
CA HIS A 75 -7.16 -21.96 -27.09
C HIS A 75 -6.42 -22.68 -25.95
N PHE A 76 -7.18 -23.46 -25.19
CA PHE A 76 -6.72 -24.10 -23.97
C PHE A 76 -7.10 -25.57 -23.93
N THR A 77 -6.17 -26.41 -23.49
CA THR A 77 -6.42 -27.79 -23.07
C THR A 77 -6.06 -27.91 -21.60
N ILE A 78 -7.04 -28.14 -20.73
CA ILE A 78 -6.82 -28.44 -19.31
C ILE A 78 -6.81 -29.95 -19.15
N VAL A 79 -5.65 -30.50 -18.75
CA VAL A 79 -5.52 -31.91 -18.44
C VAL A 79 -5.80 -32.09 -16.96
N ILE A 80 -6.91 -32.75 -16.63
CA ILE A 80 -7.39 -32.99 -15.27
C ILE A 80 -7.06 -34.42 -14.87
N GLY A 81 -6.77 -34.64 -13.59
CA GLY A 81 -6.40 -35.96 -13.08
C GLY A 81 -7.00 -36.20 -11.71
N ALA A 82 -6.17 -36.15 -10.68
CA ALA A 82 -6.66 -36.27 -9.31
C ALA A 82 -7.77 -35.25 -9.00
N HIS A 83 -8.81 -35.70 -8.31
CA HIS A 83 -10.01 -34.90 -8.01
C HIS A 83 -10.67 -34.31 -9.28
N ALA A 84 -10.64 -35.00 -10.43
CA ALA A 84 -11.32 -34.55 -11.65
C ALA A 84 -12.81 -34.19 -11.45
N ASN A 85 -13.48 -34.83 -10.48
CA ASN A 85 -14.86 -34.50 -10.08
C ASN A 85 -15.06 -33.05 -9.62
N TYR A 86 -14.00 -32.36 -9.18
CA TYR A 86 -14.03 -30.94 -8.81
C TYR A 86 -14.25 -30.04 -10.05
N PHE A 87 -13.91 -30.53 -11.23
CA PHE A 87 -14.27 -29.90 -12.51
C PHE A 87 -15.68 -30.32 -12.93
N SER A 88 -16.68 -30.02 -12.09
CA SER A 88 -18.09 -30.25 -12.40
C SER A 88 -18.55 -29.45 -13.62
N PRO A 89 -19.71 -29.78 -14.24
CA PRO A 89 -20.25 -29.00 -15.36
C PRO A 89 -20.35 -27.50 -15.05
N GLU A 90 -20.74 -27.14 -13.83
CA GLU A 90 -20.86 -25.76 -13.35
C GLU A 90 -19.50 -25.06 -13.33
N VAL A 91 -18.48 -25.70 -12.72
CA VAL A 91 -17.11 -25.16 -12.67
C VAL A 91 -16.51 -25.03 -14.08
N ARG A 92 -16.76 -26.00 -14.97
CA ARG A 92 -16.32 -25.92 -16.37
C ARG A 92 -16.95 -24.71 -17.07
N GLN A 93 -18.23 -24.45 -16.82
CA GLN A 93 -18.95 -23.30 -17.37
C GLN A 93 -18.44 -21.97 -16.81
N GLU A 94 -18.12 -21.90 -15.51
CA GLU A 94 -17.50 -20.73 -14.88
C GLU A 94 -16.14 -20.40 -15.51
N LEU A 95 -15.27 -21.40 -15.71
CA LEU A 95 -13.98 -21.23 -16.37
C LEU A 95 -14.15 -20.77 -17.83
N MET A 96 -15.14 -21.29 -18.56
CA MET A 96 -15.45 -20.81 -19.92
C MET A 96 -15.92 -19.35 -19.93
N HIS A 97 -16.80 -18.97 -19.00
CA HIS A 97 -17.26 -17.59 -18.86
C HIS A 97 -16.11 -16.63 -18.51
N LEU A 98 -15.22 -17.05 -17.61
CA LEU A 98 -14.01 -16.30 -17.24
C LEU A 98 -13.19 -15.96 -18.48
N VAL A 99 -12.80 -16.98 -19.26
CA VAL A 99 -11.98 -16.82 -20.48
C VAL A 99 -12.69 -15.91 -21.50
N GLY A 100 -14.01 -16.06 -21.68
CA GLY A 100 -14.79 -15.24 -22.61
C GLY A 100 -14.91 -13.76 -22.19
N SER A 101 -15.13 -13.51 -20.90
CA SER A 101 -15.23 -12.15 -20.34
C SER A 101 -13.89 -11.42 -20.39
N THR A 102 -12.78 -12.09 -20.05
CA THR A 102 -11.43 -11.52 -20.11
C THR A 102 -11.04 -11.17 -21.53
N ALA A 103 -11.33 -12.04 -22.50
CA ALA A 103 -11.03 -11.79 -23.92
C ALA A 103 -11.80 -10.56 -24.46
N SER A 104 -13.04 -10.35 -24.00
CA SER A 104 -13.86 -9.20 -24.38
C SER A 104 -13.30 -7.88 -23.81
N LYS A 105 -12.84 -7.91 -22.56
CA LYS A 105 -12.22 -6.75 -21.90
C LYS A 105 -10.89 -6.36 -22.55
N SER A 106 -10.01 -7.33 -22.80
CA SER A 106 -8.73 -7.10 -23.49
C SER A 106 -8.91 -6.49 -24.89
N ALA A 107 -9.95 -6.90 -25.64
CA ALA A 107 -10.26 -6.33 -26.94
C ALA A 107 -10.76 -4.88 -26.85
N ALA A 108 -11.51 -4.53 -25.81
CA ALA A 108 -11.96 -3.16 -25.58
C ALA A 108 -10.78 -2.25 -25.22
N ASP A 109 -9.88 -2.69 -24.33
CA ASP A 109 -8.71 -1.92 -23.91
C ASP A 109 -7.74 -1.64 -25.08
N ALA A 110 -7.54 -2.60 -25.98
CA ALA A 110 -6.71 -2.42 -27.17
C ALA A 110 -7.31 -1.46 -28.22
N SER A 111 -8.64 -1.30 -28.24
CA SER A 111 -9.33 -0.38 -29.16
C SER A 111 -9.35 1.07 -28.67
N VAL A 112 -9.04 1.31 -27.39
CA VAL A 112 -8.99 2.66 -26.79
C VAL A 112 -7.59 3.29 -26.92
N SER A 113 -6.55 2.49 -27.19
CA SER A 113 -5.16 2.98 -27.37
C SER A 113 -4.82 3.52 -28.76
N GLU A 114 -5.75 3.48 -29.72
CA GLU A 114 -5.61 4.10 -31.05
C GLU A 114 -6.64 5.23 -31.19
N VAL A 115 -6.37 6.40 -30.59
CA VAL A 115 -6.98 7.67 -31.03
C VAL A 115 -5.88 8.73 -31.11
N ASP A 116 -5.83 9.31 -32.30
CA ASP A 116 -4.92 10.32 -32.78
C ASP A 116 -4.76 11.53 -31.86
N THR A 117 -3.52 11.99 -31.79
CA THR A 117 -3.17 13.39 -31.57
C THR A 117 -3.86 14.26 -32.62
N GLU A 118 -4.86 15.05 -32.23
CA GLU A 118 -5.29 16.20 -33.02
C GLU A 118 -5.13 17.51 -32.25
N GLN A 119 -4.55 18.45 -33.00
CA GLN A 119 -4.28 19.83 -32.68
C GLN A 119 -5.56 20.66 -32.65
N ASP A 120 -5.46 21.78 -31.94
CA ASP A 120 -6.37 22.94 -31.99
C ASP A 120 -6.92 23.23 -33.40
N GLU A 121 -8.24 23.43 -33.50
CA GLU A 121 -8.83 24.66 -34.06
C GLU A 121 -10.33 24.79 -33.75
N THR A 122 -10.81 26.04 -33.73
CA THR A 122 -12.06 26.54 -33.15
C THR A 122 -13.28 26.44 -34.09
N PRO A 123 -14.54 26.61 -33.60
CA PRO A 123 -15.73 26.21 -34.31
C PRO A 123 -16.35 27.33 -35.17
N SER A 124 -16.93 26.95 -36.31
CA SER A 124 -17.89 27.81 -37.02
C SER A 124 -19.12 27.04 -37.51
N SER A 125 -20.21 27.80 -37.48
CA SER A 125 -21.63 27.50 -37.61
C SER A 125 -22.14 26.91 -38.93
N ARG A 126 -23.20 26.10 -38.89
CA ARG A 126 -24.60 26.41 -39.35
C ARG A 126 -25.43 25.14 -39.63
N GLY A 127 -26.55 25.05 -38.90
CA GLY A 127 -27.94 24.77 -39.33
C GLY A 127 -28.29 23.69 -40.36
N GLY A 128 -29.34 22.91 -40.04
CA GLY A 128 -30.22 22.33 -41.05
C GLY A 128 -30.87 21.00 -40.67
N SER A 129 -32.18 21.04 -40.43
CA SER A 129 -33.14 19.95 -40.22
C SER A 129 -33.16 18.85 -41.30
N GLU A 130 -33.47 17.60 -40.94
CA GLU A 130 -34.76 16.97 -41.30
C GLU A 130 -34.92 15.53 -40.76
N MET A 131 -36.19 15.21 -40.54
CA MET A 131 -36.73 14.01 -39.93
C MET A 131 -37.06 12.94 -41.00
N GLN A 132 -36.97 11.67 -40.60
CA GLN A 132 -37.64 10.49 -41.20
C GLN A 132 -37.23 10.00 -42.60
N LYS A 133 -36.57 8.83 -42.62
CA LYS A 133 -37.08 7.66 -43.36
C LYS A 133 -36.59 6.36 -42.72
N ARG A 134 -37.58 5.55 -42.32
CA ARG A 134 -37.46 4.16 -41.87
C ARG A 134 -37.22 3.22 -43.06
N ASN A 135 -36.61 2.08 -42.72
CA ASN A 135 -36.59 0.79 -43.42
C ASN A 135 -35.63 0.68 -44.62
N SER A 136 -34.48 0.03 -44.40
CA SER A 136 -34.29 -1.41 -44.70
C SER A 136 -32.81 -1.71 -44.94
N ALA A 137 -32.14 -2.36 -43.98
CA ALA A 137 -30.95 -3.18 -44.22
C ALA A 137 -30.71 -4.08 -43.00
N GLY A 138 -31.46 -5.16 -42.93
CA GLY A 138 -30.95 -6.38 -42.31
C GLY A 138 -29.73 -6.88 -43.08
N LEU A 139 -28.94 -7.73 -42.43
CA LEU A 139 -27.64 -8.28 -42.86
C LEU A 139 -26.44 -7.33 -42.72
N ARG A 140 -25.92 -7.18 -41.50
CA ARG A 140 -24.47 -6.93 -41.26
C ARG A 140 -23.98 -7.14 -39.80
N SER A 141 -24.69 -7.90 -38.96
CA SER A 141 -24.25 -8.16 -37.56
C SER A 141 -23.78 -9.60 -37.28
N ALA A 142 -23.93 -10.54 -38.21
CA ALA A 142 -23.55 -11.94 -37.96
C ALA A 142 -22.07 -12.27 -38.24
N SER A 143 -21.34 -11.46 -39.02
CA SER A 143 -19.96 -11.81 -39.43
C SER A 143 -18.85 -11.27 -38.51
N LEU A 144 -19.20 -10.47 -37.49
CA LEU A 144 -18.23 -9.92 -36.53
C LEU A 144 -18.20 -10.69 -35.19
N LEU A 145 -19.24 -11.44 -34.86
CA LEU A 145 -19.35 -12.19 -33.60
C LEU A 145 -18.58 -13.52 -33.60
N GLU A 146 -18.24 -14.10 -34.76
CA GLU A 146 -17.47 -15.36 -34.81
C GLU A 146 -15.96 -15.17 -34.61
N LYS A 147 -15.43 -13.94 -34.63
CA LYS A 147 -13.98 -13.69 -34.61
C LYS A 147 -13.32 -13.70 -33.22
N ASN A 148 -14.09 -13.86 -32.13
CA ASN A 148 -13.58 -13.79 -30.75
C ASN A 148 -13.97 -14.99 -29.85
N SER A 149 -14.14 -16.19 -30.42
CA SER A 149 -14.39 -17.37 -29.60
C SER A 149 -13.10 -17.93 -28.99
N CYS A 150 -12.96 -17.84 -27.66
CA CYS A 150 -11.99 -18.67 -26.94
C CYS A 150 -12.53 -20.10 -26.80
N SER A 151 -11.64 -21.08 -26.73
CA SER A 151 -12.02 -22.50 -26.59
C SER A 151 -11.28 -23.16 -25.44
N LEU A 152 -12.03 -23.90 -24.61
CA LEU A 152 -11.53 -24.66 -23.48
C LEU A 152 -11.86 -26.15 -23.67
N LEU A 153 -10.85 -27.01 -23.69
CA LEU A 153 -10.98 -28.46 -23.76
C LEU A 153 -10.51 -29.08 -22.44
N PHE A 154 -11.26 -30.04 -21.91
CA PHE A 154 -10.87 -30.81 -20.73
C PHE A 154 -10.50 -32.24 -21.14
N VAL A 155 -9.35 -32.72 -20.66
CA VAL A 155 -8.85 -34.07 -20.95
C VAL A 155 -8.59 -34.78 -19.62
N GLU A 156 -9.25 -35.91 -19.41
CA GLU A 156 -9.09 -36.71 -18.19
C GLU A 156 -7.91 -37.67 -18.29
N ASN A 157 -6.96 -37.56 -17.35
CA ASN A 157 -5.88 -38.52 -17.15
C ASN A 157 -6.09 -39.30 -15.85
N ASN A 158 -6.84 -40.40 -15.95
CA ASN A 158 -7.11 -41.30 -14.83
C ASN A 158 -5.88 -42.09 -14.34
N LEU A 159 -4.76 -42.04 -15.08
CA LEU A 159 -3.52 -42.75 -14.78
C LEU A 159 -2.37 -41.81 -14.38
N PHE A 160 -2.69 -40.56 -13.99
CA PHE A 160 -1.68 -39.55 -13.60
C PHE A 160 -0.63 -40.10 -12.62
N TRP A 161 -1.05 -40.88 -11.63
CA TRP A 161 -0.17 -41.47 -10.62
C TRP A 161 0.77 -42.56 -11.16
N ASN A 162 0.36 -43.25 -12.22
CA ASN A 162 1.14 -44.34 -12.80
C ASN A 162 2.11 -43.83 -13.87
N ASN A 163 1.72 -42.79 -14.62
CA ASN A 163 2.43 -42.36 -15.82
C ASN A 163 3.05 -40.95 -15.72
N GLY A 164 2.67 -40.16 -14.71
CA GLY A 164 3.27 -38.86 -14.40
C GLY A 164 2.83 -37.68 -15.30
N PRO A 165 3.40 -36.48 -15.05
CA PRO A 165 3.08 -35.27 -15.80
C PRO A 165 3.48 -35.31 -17.28
N ALA A 166 4.49 -36.10 -17.68
CA ALA A 166 4.86 -36.26 -19.08
C ALA A 166 3.72 -36.90 -19.92
N ASP A 167 3.04 -37.91 -19.37
CA ASP A 167 1.89 -38.54 -20.02
C ASP A 167 0.67 -37.60 -20.10
N SER A 168 0.49 -36.75 -19.09
CA SER A 168 -0.54 -35.70 -19.12
C SER A 168 -0.31 -34.71 -20.25
N LEU A 169 0.95 -34.29 -20.45
CA LEU A 169 1.33 -33.43 -21.56
C LEU A 169 1.07 -34.12 -22.91
N ARG A 170 1.44 -35.40 -23.05
CA ARG A 170 1.15 -36.21 -24.24
C ARG A 170 -0.35 -36.25 -24.54
N LEU A 171 -1.18 -36.60 -23.55
CA LEU A 171 -2.64 -36.67 -23.71
C LEU A 171 -3.26 -35.32 -24.11
N GLY A 172 -2.78 -34.24 -23.48
CA GLY A 172 -3.21 -32.89 -23.83
C GLY A 172 -2.86 -32.52 -25.27
N TYR A 173 -1.66 -32.90 -25.72
CA TYR A 173 -1.17 -32.66 -27.07
C TYR A 173 -1.88 -33.52 -28.12
N GLU A 174 -2.06 -34.82 -27.89
CA GLU A 174 -2.83 -35.70 -28.79
C GLU A 174 -4.27 -35.22 -28.97
N SER A 175 -4.90 -34.75 -27.88
CA SER A 175 -6.27 -34.23 -27.92
C SER A 175 -6.36 -32.93 -28.73
N LEU A 176 -5.33 -32.08 -28.66
CA LEU A 176 -5.18 -30.92 -29.55
C LEU A 176 -5.10 -31.37 -31.01
N MET A 177 -4.21 -32.31 -31.33
CA MET A 177 -3.97 -32.76 -32.71
C MET A 177 -5.17 -33.49 -33.32
N ARG A 178 -5.92 -34.30 -32.55
CA ARG A 178 -7.16 -34.95 -33.04
C ARG A 178 -8.19 -33.93 -33.52
N LYS A 179 -8.33 -32.82 -32.79
CA LYS A 179 -9.24 -31.72 -33.15
C LYS A 179 -8.77 -30.93 -34.38
N GLU A 180 -7.48 -30.96 -34.69
CA GLU A 180 -6.92 -30.33 -35.89
C GLU A 180 -7.01 -31.21 -37.14
N LYS A 181 -6.89 -32.54 -37.00
CA LYS A 181 -7.06 -33.51 -38.11
C LYS A 181 -8.47 -33.50 -38.73
N GLU A 182 -9.46 -32.93 -38.04
CA GLU A 182 -10.82 -32.70 -38.58
C GLU A 182 -10.87 -31.53 -39.59
N LYS A 183 -9.76 -30.82 -39.84
CA LYS A 183 -9.63 -29.75 -40.84
C LYS A 183 -8.62 -30.12 -41.95
N PRO A 184 -8.81 -29.68 -43.20
CA PRO A 184 -8.15 -30.29 -44.36
C PRO A 184 -6.64 -30.01 -44.53
N THR A 185 -5.99 -29.30 -43.61
CA THR A 185 -4.56 -29.00 -43.68
C THR A 185 -4.02 -28.65 -42.30
N PRO A 186 -2.98 -29.34 -41.78
CA PRO A 186 -2.20 -28.85 -40.64
C PRO A 186 -1.46 -27.59 -41.08
N ALA A 187 -1.74 -26.45 -40.45
CA ALA A 187 -1.03 -25.21 -40.73
C ALA A 187 0.39 -25.31 -40.13
N ALA A 188 1.42 -25.12 -40.96
CA ALA A 188 2.80 -25.02 -40.49
C ALA A 188 2.96 -23.83 -39.53
N GLY A 189 3.66 -24.04 -38.40
CA GLY A 189 3.97 -22.97 -37.44
C GLY A 189 2.98 -22.78 -36.28
N HIS A 190 2.49 -23.85 -35.66
CA HIS A 190 1.63 -23.79 -34.46
C HIS A 190 2.51 -23.72 -33.20
N LEU A 191 2.31 -22.70 -32.34
CA LEU A 191 3.01 -22.58 -31.07
C LEU A 191 2.19 -23.19 -29.92
N VAL A 192 2.81 -24.14 -29.23
CA VAL A 192 2.27 -24.81 -28.05
C VAL A 192 2.95 -24.27 -26.80
N TYR A 193 2.16 -23.71 -25.90
CA TYR A 193 2.57 -23.30 -24.56
C TYR A 193 2.17 -24.38 -23.57
N VAL A 194 3.03 -24.68 -22.60
CA VAL A 194 2.76 -25.69 -21.57
C VAL A 194 2.94 -25.06 -20.21
N CYS A 195 1.91 -25.17 -19.35
CA CYS A 195 1.89 -24.61 -18.02
C CYS A 195 1.53 -25.68 -16.97
N TYR A 196 2.19 -25.65 -15.82
CA TYR A 196 1.82 -26.46 -14.66
C TYR A 196 0.75 -25.75 -13.81
N GLY A 197 -0.29 -26.49 -13.40
CA GLY A 197 -1.46 -25.92 -12.71
C GLY A 197 -1.23 -25.50 -11.26
N ASP A 198 -0.05 -25.75 -10.69
CA ASP A 198 0.35 -25.40 -9.33
C ASP A 198 1.45 -24.33 -9.26
N THR A 199 1.79 -23.73 -10.40
CA THR A 199 2.70 -22.59 -10.47
C THR A 199 1.95 -21.33 -10.86
N VAL A 200 2.10 -20.28 -10.06
CA VAL A 200 1.62 -18.94 -10.40
C VAL A 200 2.76 -18.21 -11.10
N PHE A 201 2.48 -17.65 -12.27
CA PHE A 201 3.39 -16.78 -13.01
C PHE A 201 2.80 -15.38 -13.10
N THR A 202 3.63 -14.42 -13.41
CA THR A 202 3.20 -13.06 -13.68
C THR A 202 3.10 -12.78 -15.20
N ASP A 203 2.28 -11.81 -15.59
CA ASP A 203 2.02 -11.46 -17.00
C ASP A 203 3.27 -11.15 -17.83
N VAL A 204 4.27 -10.47 -17.28
CA VAL A 204 5.57 -10.13 -17.89
C VAL A 204 6.42 -11.37 -18.08
N ALA A 205 6.34 -12.37 -17.19
CA ALA A 205 7.05 -13.64 -17.42
C ALA A 205 6.51 -14.28 -18.70
N LEU A 206 5.18 -14.33 -18.83
CA LEU A 206 4.54 -14.83 -20.04
C LEU A 206 4.75 -13.91 -21.24
N GLN A 207 4.70 -12.58 -21.08
CA GLN A 207 4.92 -11.60 -22.15
C GLN A 207 6.33 -11.71 -22.70
N LYS A 208 7.35 -11.84 -21.83
CA LYS A 208 8.73 -12.08 -22.24
C LYS A 208 8.83 -13.36 -23.05
N LEU A 209 8.20 -14.44 -22.60
CA LEU A 209 8.17 -15.71 -23.34
C LEU A 209 7.43 -15.60 -24.67
N VAL A 210 6.29 -14.92 -24.71
CA VAL A 210 5.45 -14.76 -25.91
C VAL A 210 6.11 -13.85 -26.94
N ALA A 211 6.70 -12.73 -26.50
CA ALA A 211 7.42 -11.78 -27.34
C ALA A 211 8.83 -12.25 -27.71
N PHE A 212 9.34 -13.31 -27.06
CA PHE A 212 10.62 -13.89 -27.40
C PHE A 212 10.61 -14.38 -28.85
N PRO A 213 11.59 -14.04 -29.70
CA PRO A 213 11.51 -14.28 -31.13
C PRO A 213 11.85 -15.72 -31.54
N ALA A 214 12.58 -16.48 -30.72
CA ALA A 214 12.96 -17.85 -31.08
C ALA A 214 11.81 -18.85 -30.83
N PRO A 215 11.45 -19.73 -31.77
CA PRO A 215 10.22 -20.52 -31.70
C PRO A 215 10.12 -21.42 -30.45
N ASN A 216 11.24 -22.02 -30.05
CA ASN A 216 11.36 -22.84 -28.86
C ASN A 216 12.03 -22.05 -27.74
N ALA A 217 11.31 -21.85 -26.64
CA ALA A 217 11.78 -20.99 -25.55
C ALA A 217 11.39 -21.57 -24.19
N LEU A 218 12.30 -21.46 -23.24
CA LEU A 218 12.16 -21.98 -21.88
C LEU A 218 12.26 -20.84 -20.89
N LEU A 219 11.27 -20.70 -20.01
CA LEU A 219 11.32 -19.72 -18.95
C LEU A 219 12.27 -20.20 -17.84
N ILE A 220 13.26 -19.38 -17.46
CA ILE A 220 14.27 -19.74 -16.43
C ILE A 220 14.36 -18.63 -15.39
N ASP A 221 14.42 -19.00 -14.12
CA ASP A 221 14.59 -18.09 -13.00
C ASP A 221 16.07 -17.72 -12.81
N ARG A 222 16.41 -16.42 -12.79
CA ARG A 222 17.77 -15.92 -12.58
C ARG A 222 18.31 -16.18 -11.17
N SER A 223 17.45 -16.48 -10.20
CA SER A 223 17.89 -16.88 -8.85
C SER A 223 18.59 -18.24 -8.83
N ILE A 224 18.43 -19.04 -9.90
CA ILE A 224 19.20 -20.26 -10.10
C ILE A 224 20.59 -19.86 -10.59
N THR A 225 21.56 -19.92 -9.68
CA THR A 225 22.94 -19.60 -10.02
C THR A 225 23.46 -20.74 -10.89
N ILE A 226 23.67 -20.49 -12.18
CA ILE A 226 24.42 -21.41 -13.04
C ILE A 226 25.78 -21.59 -12.39
N GLY A 227 26.12 -22.83 -12.00
CA GLY A 227 27.36 -23.17 -11.32
C GLY A 227 28.60 -22.73 -12.09
N GLY A 228 28.98 -21.47 -11.94
CA GLY A 228 30.30 -20.96 -12.22
C GLY A 228 31.18 -21.44 -11.08
N GLY A 229 31.84 -22.58 -11.29
CA GLY A 229 32.83 -23.10 -10.34
C GLY A 229 33.96 -22.10 -10.14
N ALA A 230 33.84 -21.25 -9.12
CA ALA A 230 34.99 -20.75 -8.40
C ALA A 230 35.38 -21.84 -7.41
N VAL A 231 36.35 -22.66 -7.79
CA VAL A 231 37.04 -23.54 -6.85
C VAL A 231 37.77 -22.65 -5.85
N GLU A 232 37.23 -22.52 -4.64
CA GLU A 232 37.99 -22.00 -3.51
C GLU A 232 39.22 -22.88 -3.29
N SER A 233 40.39 -22.26 -3.26
CA SER A 233 41.59 -22.87 -2.72
C SER A 233 41.58 -22.70 -1.20
N PRO A 234 41.79 -23.75 -0.39
CA PRO A 234 41.80 -23.62 1.06
C PRO A 234 43.14 -23.03 1.51
N GLY A 235 43.13 -21.76 1.97
CA GLY A 235 44.25 -21.13 2.64
C GLY A 235 44.14 -21.25 4.17
N LEU A 236 44.89 -22.19 4.75
CA LEU A 236 45.16 -22.33 6.19
C LEU A 236 46.05 -21.19 6.73
N PRO A 237 46.14 -20.97 8.06
CA PRO A 237 46.63 -19.73 8.66
C PRO A 237 48.16 -19.64 8.68
N GLY A 238 48.70 -18.48 8.34
CA GLY A 238 50.14 -18.21 8.34
C GLY A 238 50.55 -17.18 9.38
N ASN A 239 51.17 -17.68 10.45
CA ASN A 239 51.90 -16.94 11.48
C ASN A 239 53.34 -16.66 10.99
N ASN A 240 53.89 -15.49 11.34
CA ASN A 240 55.31 -15.10 11.46
C ASN A 240 56.41 -15.65 10.50
N GLY A 241 57.10 -14.70 9.86
CA GLY A 241 58.57 -14.58 10.01
C GLY A 241 59.50 -15.32 9.01
N SER A 242 60.27 -14.50 8.28
CA SER A 242 61.64 -14.73 7.76
C SER A 242 61.91 -15.83 6.72
N SER A 243 62.19 -15.35 5.48
CA SER A 243 63.45 -15.51 4.71
C SER A 243 64.06 -16.89 4.37
N PRO A 244 64.84 -16.98 3.26
CA PRO A 244 64.67 -18.04 2.25
C PRO A 244 65.85 -19.01 2.14
N LEU A 245 65.66 -20.15 1.45
CA LEU A 245 66.64 -20.75 0.52
C LEU A 245 66.13 -22.04 -0.19
N SER A 246 66.36 -22.07 -1.50
CA SER A 246 66.83 -23.18 -2.36
C SER A 246 65.95 -24.42 -2.71
N VAL A 247 65.72 -24.54 -4.03
CA VAL A 247 66.13 -25.66 -4.93
C VAL A 247 65.16 -26.84 -5.22
N GLN A 248 64.97 -27.03 -6.55
CA GLN A 248 64.68 -28.24 -7.35
C GLN A 248 63.25 -28.85 -7.46
N GLN A 249 62.73 -28.81 -8.71
CA GLN A 249 61.86 -29.81 -9.36
C GLN A 249 62.52 -31.22 -9.41
N PRO A 250 61.88 -32.38 -9.75
CA PRO A 250 60.71 -32.54 -10.66
C PRO A 250 59.74 -33.76 -10.47
N SER A 251 58.60 -33.67 -11.18
CA SER A 251 57.93 -34.72 -12.02
C SER A 251 57.14 -35.96 -11.48
N PHE A 252 56.07 -36.24 -12.26
CA PHE A 252 55.43 -37.51 -12.68
C PHE A 252 54.39 -38.28 -11.82
N SER A 253 53.21 -38.40 -12.44
CA SER A 253 52.40 -39.62 -12.73
C SER A 253 51.34 -40.14 -11.74
N SER A 254 50.12 -40.22 -12.29
CA SER A 254 49.08 -41.27 -12.21
C SER A 254 48.96 -42.15 -10.95
N SER A 255 47.75 -42.25 -10.40
CA SER A 255 46.93 -43.49 -10.46
C SER A 255 45.65 -43.41 -9.61
N ARG A 256 44.62 -44.11 -10.09
CA ARG A 256 43.34 -44.42 -9.44
C ARG A 256 43.55 -45.09 -8.07
N ALA A 257 42.72 -44.72 -7.09
CA ALA A 257 42.21 -45.66 -6.09
C ALA A 257 40.81 -45.23 -5.60
N GLN A 258 39.85 -46.15 -5.71
CA GLN A 258 38.55 -46.09 -5.04
C GLN A 258 38.74 -46.36 -3.54
N MET A 259 38.03 -45.62 -2.68
CA MET A 259 37.74 -46.04 -1.32
C MET A 259 36.33 -45.63 -0.94
N HIS A 260 35.51 -46.62 -0.57
CA HIS A 260 34.21 -46.45 0.08
C HIS A 260 34.39 -45.93 1.50
N LEU A 261 33.56 -44.96 1.91
CA LEU A 261 33.17 -44.77 3.31
C LEU A 261 31.73 -44.27 3.39
N ARG A 262 30.93 -44.99 4.21
CA ARG A 262 29.53 -44.73 4.55
C ARG A 262 29.42 -43.58 5.55
N GLY A 263 28.39 -42.76 5.36
CA GLY A 263 27.48 -42.34 6.43
C GLY A 263 27.75 -40.99 7.11
N ALA A 264 26.83 -40.04 6.94
CA ALA A 264 26.10 -39.37 8.02
C ALA A 264 25.05 -38.43 7.42
N LYS A 265 23.81 -38.53 7.92
CA LYS A 265 22.69 -37.64 7.60
C LYS A 265 22.86 -36.31 8.34
N SER A 266 22.83 -35.19 7.64
CA SER A 266 22.39 -33.91 8.20
C SER A 266 21.20 -33.39 7.39
N ARG A 267 20.14 -33.05 8.12
CA ARG A 267 18.98 -32.30 7.65
C ARG A 267 19.37 -30.84 7.75
N GLU A 268 19.49 -30.12 6.64
CA GLU A 268 19.49 -28.67 6.64
C GLU A 268 19.10 -28.13 5.25
N THR A 269 18.05 -27.30 5.27
CA THR A 269 17.63 -26.28 4.28
C THR A 269 17.71 -26.64 2.80
N GLY A 270 16.64 -27.26 2.30
CA GLY A 270 16.46 -27.57 0.89
C GLY A 270 16.01 -26.37 0.05
N LEU A 271 16.92 -25.87 -0.77
CA LEU A 271 16.60 -25.31 -2.08
C LEU A 271 17.29 -26.24 -3.10
N GLN A 272 16.48 -26.90 -3.92
CA GLN A 272 16.89 -27.98 -4.83
C GLN A 272 16.93 -27.41 -6.25
N GLU A 273 18.13 -27.17 -6.78
CA GLU A 273 18.33 -26.56 -8.10
C GLU A 273 18.43 -27.60 -9.22
N LEU A 274 17.96 -27.18 -10.40
CA LEU A 274 18.05 -27.89 -11.67
C LEU A 274 19.40 -27.53 -12.31
N GLU A 275 20.23 -28.52 -12.65
CA GLU A 275 21.55 -28.24 -13.23
C GLU A 275 21.41 -28.02 -14.75
N LEU A 276 21.41 -26.75 -15.17
CA LEU A 276 21.61 -26.35 -16.57
C LEU A 276 23.13 -26.35 -16.85
N CYS A 277 23.64 -27.38 -17.51
CA CYS A 277 25.02 -27.35 -17.99
C CYS A 277 25.10 -26.60 -19.33
N SER A 278 25.85 -25.50 -19.31
CA SER A 278 26.23 -24.65 -20.45
C SER A 278 25.12 -23.81 -21.07
N VAL A 279 25.27 -22.49 -20.90
CA VAL A 279 24.69 -21.45 -21.76
C VAL A 279 25.87 -20.92 -22.58
N THR A 280 25.94 -21.23 -23.87
CA THR A 280 26.97 -20.64 -24.72
C THR A 280 26.57 -19.19 -25.08
N PRO A 281 27.37 -18.17 -24.70
CA PRO A 281 27.08 -16.80 -25.13
C PRO A 281 27.39 -16.66 -26.62
N PHE A 282 26.37 -16.34 -27.44
CA PHE A 282 26.63 -15.94 -28.82
C PHE A 282 27.35 -14.57 -28.83
N PRO A 283 28.48 -14.41 -29.53
CA PRO A 283 29.13 -13.11 -29.61
C PRO A 283 28.50 -12.27 -30.72
N LYS A 284 28.17 -11.02 -30.35
CA LYS A 284 27.73 -9.85 -31.15
C LYS A 284 26.22 -9.58 -31.17
N HIS A 285 25.84 -8.62 -30.32
CA HIS A 285 24.61 -7.82 -30.30
C HIS A 285 23.28 -8.60 -30.37
N ASN A 286 22.57 -8.67 -29.23
CA ASN A 286 21.31 -9.39 -28.99
C ASN A 286 21.41 -10.93 -29.08
N SER A 287 22.34 -11.52 -28.34
CA SER A 287 22.52 -12.96 -28.29
C SER A 287 21.59 -13.63 -27.28
N TRP A 288 20.70 -14.46 -27.80
CA TRP A 288 19.88 -15.37 -27.02
C TRP A 288 20.76 -16.43 -26.34
N ASN A 289 20.40 -16.82 -25.12
CA ASN A 289 21.07 -17.88 -24.36
C ASN A 289 20.57 -19.25 -24.84
N LEU A 290 21.43 -20.05 -25.47
CA LEU A 290 21.10 -21.42 -25.89
C LEU A 290 21.15 -22.37 -24.68
N VAL A 291 20.20 -23.31 -24.61
CA VAL A 291 20.14 -24.35 -23.58
C VAL A 291 20.73 -25.64 -24.12
N ASP A 292 21.90 -26.04 -23.60
CA ASP A 292 22.59 -27.25 -24.08
C ASP A 292 22.17 -28.52 -23.32
N GLN A 293 21.74 -28.40 -22.05
CA GLN A 293 21.23 -29.52 -21.23
C GLN A 293 20.16 -29.07 -20.24
N ILE A 294 19.16 -29.93 -20.02
CA ILE A 294 18.13 -29.81 -18.97
C ILE A 294 18.06 -31.17 -18.27
N GLY A 295 18.03 -31.23 -16.94
CA GLY A 295 17.82 -32.51 -16.29
C GLY A 295 17.87 -32.52 -14.78
N LYS A 296 17.28 -33.59 -14.23
CA LYS A 296 17.25 -33.91 -12.79
C LYS A 296 18.53 -34.62 -12.28
N ASN A 297 19.54 -34.88 -13.13
CA ASN A 297 20.69 -35.74 -12.76
C ASN A 297 21.95 -35.50 -13.61
N LEU A 298 22.94 -34.77 -13.08
CA LEU A 298 24.37 -34.97 -13.35
C LEU A 298 25.18 -35.28 -12.07
N ILE A 299 24.52 -35.71 -10.99
CA ILE A 299 25.21 -36.34 -9.85
C ILE A 299 25.53 -37.79 -10.23
N GLN A 300 26.65 -37.96 -10.94
CA GLN A 300 27.23 -39.27 -11.21
C GLN A 300 27.34 -40.08 -9.91
N ARG A 301 26.81 -41.33 -9.89
CA ARG A 301 27.12 -42.43 -8.93
C ARG A 301 26.19 -42.69 -7.73
N GLY A 302 24.89 -42.51 -7.89
CA GLY A 302 23.89 -43.40 -7.27
C GLY A 302 23.57 -43.21 -5.78
N MET A 303 22.66 -42.28 -5.45
CA MET A 303 21.31 -42.55 -4.88
C MET A 303 20.60 -41.26 -4.40
N THR A 304 19.26 -41.27 -4.53
CA THR A 304 18.19 -40.28 -4.21
C THR A 304 18.26 -38.89 -4.86
N ALA A 305 17.26 -38.59 -5.69
CA ALA A 305 17.06 -37.29 -6.35
C ALA A 305 15.71 -36.68 -5.92
N PHE A 306 15.70 -35.38 -5.63
CA PHE A 306 14.51 -34.59 -5.29
C PHE A 306 14.50 -33.30 -6.15
N GLY A 307 13.35 -32.98 -6.78
CA GLY A 307 13.13 -31.79 -7.62
C GLY A 307 12.38 -32.07 -8.94
N GLU A 308 11.39 -31.23 -9.28
CA GLU A 308 10.64 -31.20 -10.56
C GLU A 308 10.95 -29.86 -11.27
N PHE A 309 10.98 -29.84 -12.60
CA PHE A 309 10.95 -28.58 -13.34
C PHE A 309 9.59 -27.94 -13.19
N THR A 310 9.64 -26.63 -12.97
CA THR A 310 8.47 -25.79 -13.06
C THR A 310 8.72 -24.60 -13.96
N GLY A 311 7.80 -24.18 -14.81
CA GLY A 311 6.45 -24.69 -15.05
C GLY A 311 5.86 -23.99 -16.27
N LEU A 312 6.71 -23.52 -17.19
CA LEU A 312 6.28 -22.79 -18.38
C LEU A 312 7.32 -22.85 -19.50
N PHE A 313 6.95 -23.41 -20.65
CA PHE A 313 7.76 -23.36 -21.87
C PHE A 313 6.89 -23.20 -23.12
N ARG A 314 7.52 -22.79 -24.21
CA ARG A 314 6.95 -22.68 -25.55
C ARG A 314 7.71 -23.58 -26.51
N ALA A 315 6.99 -24.35 -27.31
CA ALA A 315 7.56 -25.21 -28.34
C ALA A 315 6.71 -25.18 -29.63
N THR A 316 7.30 -25.54 -30.77
CA THR A 316 6.54 -25.75 -32.00
C THR A 316 5.83 -27.11 -32.01
N ASN A 317 4.81 -27.26 -32.86
CA ASN A 317 4.19 -28.56 -33.12
C ASN A 317 5.22 -29.59 -33.61
N GLU A 318 6.20 -29.24 -34.45
CA GLU A 318 7.22 -30.20 -34.89
C GLU A 318 8.06 -30.71 -33.71
N THR A 319 8.39 -29.82 -32.77
CA THR A 319 9.12 -30.19 -31.55
C THR A 319 8.28 -31.13 -30.67
N MET A 320 6.97 -30.87 -30.57
CA MET A 320 6.05 -31.71 -29.81
C MET A 320 5.79 -33.06 -30.50
N ASP A 321 5.67 -33.09 -31.82
CA ASP A 321 5.54 -34.32 -32.62
C ASP A 321 6.80 -35.19 -32.49
N GLN A 322 7.99 -34.59 -32.50
CA GLN A 322 9.26 -35.28 -32.22
C GLN A 322 9.31 -35.84 -30.79
N ALA A 323 8.83 -35.07 -29.81
CA ALA A 323 8.81 -35.48 -28.41
C ALA A 323 7.89 -36.68 -28.15
N PHE A 324 6.77 -36.78 -28.87
CA PHE A 324 5.69 -37.73 -28.57
C PHE A 324 5.35 -38.74 -29.68
N GLY A 325 5.92 -38.60 -30.88
CA GLY A 325 5.75 -39.55 -32.00
C GLY A 325 4.37 -39.51 -32.69
N VAL A 326 3.73 -38.34 -32.75
CA VAL A 326 2.35 -38.20 -33.28
C VAL A 326 2.39 -37.88 -34.79
N GLY A 327 2.47 -38.91 -35.66
CA GLY A 327 2.46 -38.72 -37.13
C GLY A 327 2.29 -40.01 -37.96
N ASP A 328 1.80 -39.90 -39.20
CA ASP A 328 1.43 -41.04 -40.07
C ASP A 328 2.60 -41.76 -40.77
N ASN A 329 3.86 -41.42 -40.47
CA ASN A 329 5.04 -42.11 -41.04
C ASN A 329 6.13 -42.37 -39.98
N SER A 330 6.53 -43.64 -39.91
CA SER A 330 7.80 -44.20 -39.43
C SER A 330 8.13 -44.20 -37.92
N GLU A 331 8.25 -45.42 -37.37
CA GLU A 331 9.32 -45.94 -36.48
C GLU A 331 9.92 -45.09 -35.33
N ALA A 332 9.31 -44.00 -34.89
CA ALA A 332 9.75 -43.30 -33.66
C ALA A 332 9.26 -44.07 -32.41
N PRO A 333 10.15 -44.55 -31.52
CA PRO A 333 9.75 -45.38 -30.38
C PRO A 333 9.04 -44.55 -29.30
N ALA A 334 8.22 -45.24 -28.51
CA ALA A 334 7.40 -44.80 -27.38
C ALA A 334 8.16 -43.98 -26.30
N ALA A 335 8.63 -42.78 -26.64
CA ALA A 335 9.49 -41.94 -25.81
C ALA A 335 8.84 -41.48 -24.50
N ALA A 336 7.52 -41.28 -24.49
CA ALA A 336 6.79 -40.90 -23.29
C ALA A 336 6.61 -42.05 -22.29
N ALA A 337 6.63 -43.31 -22.75
CA ALA A 337 6.37 -44.46 -21.88
C ALA A 337 7.49 -44.70 -20.83
N SER A 338 8.69 -44.15 -21.06
CA SER A 338 9.85 -44.25 -20.14
C SER A 338 10.12 -42.99 -19.32
N CYS A 339 9.46 -41.87 -19.60
CA CYS A 339 9.75 -40.57 -18.97
C CYS A 339 8.61 -40.20 -18.01
N PHE A 340 8.90 -40.05 -16.72
CA PHE A 340 7.89 -39.64 -15.74
C PHE A 340 7.69 -38.11 -15.73
N TYR A 341 8.75 -37.32 -15.94
CA TYR A 341 8.70 -35.85 -15.83
C TYR A 341 8.88 -35.11 -17.17
N VAL A 342 8.29 -33.92 -17.29
CA VAL A 342 8.41 -33.05 -18.48
C VAL A 342 9.85 -32.66 -18.84
N PRO A 343 10.79 -32.41 -17.89
CA PRO A 343 12.20 -32.18 -18.21
C PRO A 343 12.88 -33.30 -18.93
N ASP A 344 12.49 -34.55 -18.64
CA ASP A 344 13.11 -35.70 -19.30
C ASP A 344 12.71 -35.72 -20.78
N VAL A 345 11.49 -35.27 -21.10
CA VAL A 345 11.04 -35.04 -22.47
C VAL A 345 11.83 -33.92 -23.14
N LEU A 346 11.97 -32.75 -22.48
CA LEU A 346 12.72 -31.61 -23.02
C LEU A 346 14.22 -31.92 -23.20
N ARG A 347 14.82 -32.63 -22.24
CA ARG A 347 16.19 -33.13 -22.31
C ARG A 347 16.40 -33.98 -23.56
N LYS A 348 15.43 -34.86 -23.85
CA LYS A 348 15.47 -35.71 -25.03
C LYS A 348 15.42 -34.90 -26.32
N CYS A 349 14.52 -33.91 -26.41
CA CYS A 349 14.48 -32.93 -27.50
C CYS A 349 15.85 -32.28 -27.74
N ILE A 350 16.48 -31.78 -26.68
CA ILE A 350 17.77 -31.07 -26.78
C ILE A 350 18.92 -32.02 -27.15
N LEU A 351 19.04 -33.14 -26.45
CA LEU A 351 20.21 -34.02 -26.56
C LEU A 351 20.14 -35.00 -27.73
N GLU A 352 18.98 -35.61 -27.96
CA GLU A 352 18.83 -36.68 -28.96
C GLU A 352 18.33 -36.12 -30.30
N TYR A 353 17.38 -35.19 -30.26
CA TYR A 353 16.80 -34.59 -31.46
C TYR A 353 17.46 -33.27 -31.87
N GLN A 354 18.46 -32.81 -31.10
CA GLN A 354 19.19 -31.56 -31.35
C GLN A 354 18.28 -30.34 -31.50
N THR A 355 17.14 -30.33 -30.81
CA THR A 355 16.22 -29.21 -30.80
C THR A 355 16.81 -28.05 -30.01
N GLU A 356 17.00 -26.91 -30.65
CA GLU A 356 17.43 -25.69 -29.97
C GLU A 356 16.32 -25.15 -29.07
N PHE A 357 16.65 -24.89 -27.80
CA PHE A 357 15.82 -24.14 -26.86
C PHE A 357 16.56 -22.92 -26.37
N PHE A 358 15.84 -21.81 -26.24
CA PHE A 358 16.41 -20.56 -25.76
C PHE A 358 15.90 -20.21 -24.38
N ALA A 359 16.81 -19.79 -23.49
CA ALA A 359 16.47 -19.35 -22.16
C ALA A 359 15.86 -17.94 -22.18
N VAL A 360 14.68 -17.83 -21.57
CA VAL A 360 14.00 -16.57 -21.29
C VAL A 360 14.15 -16.28 -19.80
N PRO A 361 15.11 -15.42 -19.41
CA PRO A 361 15.34 -15.14 -18.00
C PRO A 361 14.19 -14.32 -17.42
N ILE A 362 13.67 -14.81 -16.30
CA ILE A 362 12.76 -14.10 -15.41
C ILE A 362 13.40 -13.96 -14.03
N PHE A 363 12.98 -12.93 -13.29
CA PHE A 363 13.40 -12.70 -11.91
C PHE A 363 12.16 -12.83 -11.03
N GLY A 364 12.19 -13.77 -10.06
CA GLY A 364 11.16 -14.18 -9.08
C GLY A 364 9.69 -13.75 -9.30
N ASN A 365 9.30 -13.86 -10.55
CA ASN A 365 7.97 -13.57 -11.06
C ASN A 365 7.20 -14.88 -11.29
N ARG A 366 7.55 -15.88 -10.48
CA ARG A 366 6.90 -17.17 -10.41
C ARG A 366 6.90 -17.65 -8.96
N ARG A 367 5.85 -18.35 -8.57
CA ARG A 367 5.85 -19.13 -7.33
C ARG A 367 5.14 -20.44 -7.55
N GLU A 368 5.85 -21.51 -7.26
CA GLU A 368 5.28 -22.84 -7.19
C GLU A 368 4.73 -23.09 -5.80
N ILE A 369 3.52 -23.64 -5.72
CA ILE A 369 2.83 -23.87 -4.45
C ILE A 369 3.08 -25.30 -3.97
N HIS A 370 4.07 -25.45 -3.09
CA HIS A 370 4.49 -26.75 -2.53
C HIS A 370 4.31 -26.87 -1.03
N SER A 371 4.20 -25.74 -0.33
CA SER A 371 4.07 -25.68 1.12
C SER A 371 3.05 -24.63 1.55
N SER A 372 2.61 -24.70 2.81
CA SER A 372 1.70 -23.70 3.36
C SER A 372 2.35 -22.32 3.42
N GLN A 373 3.68 -22.27 3.54
CA GLN A 373 4.44 -21.03 3.50
C GLN A 373 4.39 -20.41 2.10
N ASP A 374 4.56 -21.20 1.03
CA ASP A 374 4.46 -20.71 -0.35
C ASP A 374 3.07 -20.15 -0.64
N LEU A 375 2.02 -20.83 -0.12
CA LEU A 375 0.64 -20.39 -0.23
C LEU A 375 0.38 -19.08 0.53
N LEU A 376 0.88 -18.95 1.77
CA LEU A 376 0.76 -17.72 2.55
C LEU A 376 1.50 -16.55 1.90
N GLN A 377 2.70 -16.81 1.38
CA GLN A 377 3.52 -15.80 0.77
C GLN A 377 2.94 -15.36 -0.59
N ALA A 378 2.45 -16.30 -1.41
CA ALA A 378 1.71 -15.98 -2.63
C ALA A 378 0.44 -15.17 -2.33
N ASN A 379 -0.29 -15.51 -1.26
CA ASN A 379 -1.41 -14.69 -0.79
C ASN A 379 -0.94 -13.31 -0.35
N SER A 380 0.16 -13.17 0.40
CA SER A 380 0.65 -11.85 0.80
C SER A 380 1.08 -11.00 -0.39
N GLU A 381 1.71 -11.59 -1.40
CA GLU A 381 2.16 -10.84 -2.57
C GLU A 381 0.99 -10.45 -3.49
N LEU A 382 0.02 -11.34 -3.70
CA LEU A 382 -1.11 -11.11 -4.62
C LEU A 382 -2.32 -10.43 -3.95
N CYS A 383 -2.51 -10.54 -2.63
CA CYS A 383 -3.59 -9.83 -1.91
C CYS A 383 -3.36 -8.31 -1.88
N TYR A 384 -2.12 -7.84 -2.05
CA TYR A 384 -1.78 -6.41 -1.99
C TYR A 384 -1.37 -5.85 -3.36
N LEU A 385 -1.03 -6.70 -4.32
CA LEU A 385 -0.61 -6.33 -5.66
C LEU A 385 -1.40 -7.23 -6.61
N SER A 386 -2.67 -6.89 -6.82
CA SER A 386 -3.65 -7.73 -7.55
C SER A 386 -3.27 -8.04 -9.00
N ASP A 387 -2.24 -7.36 -9.54
CA ASP A 387 -1.58 -7.68 -10.79
C ASP A 387 -0.09 -7.31 -10.74
N GLN A 388 0.68 -7.84 -11.70
CA GLN A 388 2.12 -7.59 -11.76
C GLN A 388 2.47 -6.13 -12.04
N VAL A 389 1.58 -5.37 -12.68
CA VAL A 389 1.80 -3.94 -12.90
C VAL A 389 1.88 -3.25 -11.54
N GLY A 390 0.95 -3.55 -10.63
CA GLY A 390 0.99 -3.08 -9.25
C GLY A 390 2.29 -3.46 -8.53
N ARG A 391 2.75 -4.71 -8.67
CA ARG A 391 4.02 -5.15 -8.08
C ARG A 391 5.22 -4.39 -8.63
N LYS A 392 5.32 -4.29 -9.95
CA LYS A 392 6.44 -3.60 -10.60
C LYS A 392 6.47 -2.13 -10.20
N GLU A 393 5.32 -1.46 -10.18
CA GLU A 393 5.21 -0.07 -9.73
C GLU A 393 5.55 0.07 -8.24
N TYR A 394 5.21 -0.90 -7.39
CA TYR A 394 5.61 -0.90 -5.99
C TYR A 394 7.13 -1.01 -5.81
N ILE A 395 7.79 -1.95 -6.50
CA ILE A 395 9.26 -2.07 -6.48
C ILE A 395 9.92 -0.81 -7.04
N LYS A 396 9.35 -0.25 -8.11
CA LYS A 396 9.81 1.02 -8.68
C LYS A 396 9.67 2.17 -7.68
N ALA A 397 8.59 2.23 -6.90
CA ALA A 397 8.43 3.22 -5.84
C ALA A 397 9.50 3.06 -4.74
N ILE A 398 9.85 1.83 -4.36
CA ILE A 398 11.00 1.56 -3.48
C ILE A 398 12.30 2.07 -4.12
N GLY A 399 12.53 1.77 -5.40
CA GLY A 399 13.68 2.24 -6.16
C GLY A 399 13.76 3.76 -6.20
N SER A 400 12.65 4.45 -6.49
CA SER A 400 12.54 5.91 -6.47
C SER A 400 12.81 6.47 -5.07
N ARG A 401 12.38 5.79 -4.00
CA ARG A 401 12.70 6.23 -2.64
C ARG A 401 14.19 6.10 -2.33
N LEU A 402 14.80 4.98 -2.70
CA LEU A 402 16.25 4.79 -2.59
C LEU A 402 17.02 5.83 -3.42
N LEU A 403 16.56 6.15 -4.62
CA LEU A 403 17.16 7.18 -5.47
C LEU A 403 17.11 8.56 -4.83
N ALA A 404 16.00 8.91 -4.16
CA ALA A 404 15.88 10.16 -3.42
C ALA A 404 16.94 10.23 -2.31
N GLU A 405 17.05 9.20 -1.47
CA GLU A 405 18.06 9.14 -0.40
C GLU A 405 19.50 9.14 -0.95
N ALA A 406 19.74 8.42 -2.05
CA ALA A 406 21.01 8.43 -2.75
C ALA A 406 21.38 9.84 -3.26
N ASN A 407 20.41 10.55 -3.82
CA ASN A 407 20.57 11.93 -4.26
C ASN A 407 20.88 12.87 -3.09
N ASP A 408 20.25 12.67 -1.94
CA ASP A 408 20.45 13.50 -0.75
C ASP A 408 21.83 13.25 -0.11
N LEU A 409 22.28 11.99 -0.09
CA LEU A 409 23.64 11.60 0.30
C LEU A 409 24.72 12.00 -0.71
N LYS A 410 24.35 12.51 -1.89
CA LYS A 410 25.26 12.81 -3.01
C LYS A 410 26.05 11.58 -3.48
N ARG A 411 25.39 10.42 -3.51
CA ARG A 411 25.96 9.15 -3.98
C ARG A 411 25.17 8.65 -5.18
N PRO A 412 25.73 8.65 -6.41
CA PRO A 412 25.10 7.97 -7.54
C PRO A 412 24.95 6.48 -7.24
N VAL A 413 23.94 5.83 -7.83
CA VAL A 413 23.67 4.41 -7.56
C VAL A 413 24.87 3.51 -7.89
N GLU A 414 25.71 3.86 -8.86
CA GLU A 414 26.93 3.10 -9.16
C GLU A 414 27.95 3.14 -8.02
N ILE A 415 28.05 4.28 -7.33
CA ILE A 415 28.94 4.40 -6.16
C ILE A 415 28.38 3.58 -5.00
N ILE A 416 27.05 3.60 -4.80
CA ILE A 416 26.41 2.74 -3.79
C ILE A 416 26.64 1.27 -4.12
N ALA A 417 26.51 0.87 -5.39
CA ALA A 417 26.75 -0.50 -5.82
C ALA A 417 28.20 -0.93 -5.54
N GLN A 418 29.18 -0.08 -5.84
CA GLN A 418 30.59 -0.34 -5.56
C GLN A 418 30.88 -0.46 -4.06
N GLU A 419 30.40 0.49 -3.25
CA GLU A 419 30.67 0.52 -1.81
C GLU A 419 30.01 -0.63 -1.05
N LEU A 420 28.83 -1.05 -1.48
CA LEU A 420 28.08 -2.14 -0.88
C LEU A 420 28.31 -3.50 -1.55
N ASN A 421 29.21 -3.55 -2.55
CA ASN A 421 29.54 -4.74 -3.33
C ASN A 421 28.29 -5.41 -3.94
N PHE A 422 27.40 -4.60 -4.50
CA PHE A 422 26.27 -5.08 -5.30
C PHE A 422 26.71 -5.36 -6.74
N PRO A 423 26.03 -6.30 -7.44
CA PRO A 423 26.20 -6.46 -8.89
C PRO A 423 25.91 -5.14 -9.62
N ASP A 424 26.69 -4.83 -10.65
CA ASP A 424 26.65 -3.54 -11.37
C ASP A 424 25.25 -3.14 -11.86
N THR A 425 24.41 -4.10 -12.25
CA THR A 425 23.06 -3.82 -12.78
C THR A 425 21.96 -3.84 -11.71
N LEU A 426 22.24 -4.29 -10.49
CA LEU A 426 21.20 -4.61 -9.51
C LEU A 426 20.39 -3.38 -9.10
N LEU A 427 21.04 -2.24 -8.89
CA LEU A 427 20.35 -1.02 -8.51
C LEU A 427 19.59 -0.41 -9.68
N ASP A 428 20.10 -0.50 -10.91
CA ASP A 428 19.33 -0.11 -12.10
C ASP A 428 18.10 -1.02 -12.30
N ASP A 429 18.23 -2.31 -12.06
CA ASP A 429 17.11 -3.24 -12.07
C ASP A 429 16.07 -2.87 -11.00
N LEU A 430 16.50 -2.45 -9.80
CA LEU A 430 15.61 -1.95 -8.75
C LEU A 430 14.87 -0.69 -9.20
N LEU A 431 15.57 0.31 -9.75
CA LEU A 431 14.97 1.54 -10.27
C LEU A 431 13.96 1.29 -11.39
N ASN A 432 14.14 0.22 -12.15
CA ASN A 432 13.23 -0.17 -13.22
C ASN A 432 12.10 -1.12 -12.76
N GLY A 433 12.04 -1.47 -11.48
CA GLY A 433 11.05 -2.41 -10.93
C GLY A 433 11.28 -3.87 -11.36
N ASN A 434 12.50 -4.22 -11.75
CA ASN A 434 12.86 -5.53 -12.31
C ASN A 434 13.51 -6.48 -11.28
N VAL A 435 13.46 -6.15 -9.98
CA VAL A 435 13.95 -7.01 -8.89
C VAL A 435 12.80 -7.59 -8.06
N GLU A 436 13.13 -8.61 -7.28
CA GLU A 436 12.22 -9.21 -6.30
C GLU A 436 11.97 -8.30 -5.10
N LEU A 437 10.81 -8.45 -4.47
CA LEU A 437 10.50 -7.71 -3.25
C LEU A 437 11.50 -8.03 -2.15
N GLU A 438 11.82 -9.30 -1.94
CA GLU A 438 12.81 -9.73 -0.95
C GLU A 438 14.19 -9.13 -1.23
N THR A 439 14.61 -9.12 -2.50
CA THR A 439 15.86 -8.49 -2.93
C THR A 439 15.83 -6.99 -2.71
N ALA A 440 14.74 -6.31 -3.06
CA ALA A 440 14.58 -4.88 -2.78
C ALA A 440 14.70 -4.60 -1.28
N GLN A 441 14.03 -5.39 -0.43
CA GLN A 441 14.12 -5.26 1.03
C GLN A 441 15.54 -5.53 1.55
N GLU A 442 16.27 -6.50 1.00
CA GLU A 442 17.67 -6.75 1.37
C GLU A 442 18.57 -5.57 1.00
N ILE A 443 18.37 -4.98 -0.19
CA ILE A 443 19.06 -3.74 -0.60
C ILE A 443 18.78 -2.64 0.42
N LEU A 444 17.52 -2.40 0.80
CA LEU A 444 17.17 -1.37 1.79
C LEU A 444 17.86 -1.62 3.14
N ARG A 445 17.91 -2.86 3.62
CA ARG A 445 18.59 -3.21 4.89
C ARG A 445 20.09 -2.96 4.83
N LYS A 446 20.74 -3.30 3.72
CA LYS A 446 22.17 -3.02 3.50
C LYS A 446 22.44 -1.51 3.44
N VAL A 447 21.63 -0.75 2.71
CA VAL A 447 21.73 0.73 2.67
C VAL A 447 21.54 1.31 4.08
N ASN A 448 20.53 0.89 4.83
CA ASN A 448 20.28 1.34 6.20
C ASN A 448 21.44 1.00 7.17
N THR A 449 22.11 -0.14 6.99
CA THR A 449 23.21 -0.55 7.86
C THR A 449 24.50 0.23 7.57
N ASN A 450 24.72 0.65 6.32
CA ASN A 450 25.97 1.24 5.87
C ASN A 450 25.92 2.77 5.74
N TYR A 451 24.73 3.37 5.63
CA TYR A 451 24.53 4.82 5.56
C TYR A 451 23.64 5.31 6.70
N PRO A 452 23.73 6.60 7.09
CA PRO A 452 22.91 7.20 8.15
C PRO A 452 21.46 7.47 7.68
N VAL A 453 20.81 6.47 7.10
CA VAL A 453 19.44 6.54 6.56
C VAL A 453 18.59 5.52 7.29
N SER A 454 17.44 5.92 7.81
CA SER A 454 16.54 5.00 8.52
C SER A 454 15.77 4.09 7.55
N LEU A 455 15.37 2.90 8.00
CA LEU A 455 14.45 2.07 7.21
C LEU A 455 13.13 2.78 6.93
N ASN A 456 12.63 3.63 7.84
CA ASN A 456 11.41 4.42 7.62
C ASN A 456 11.55 5.41 6.45
N ALA A 457 12.74 5.96 6.24
CA ALA A 457 13.02 6.83 5.10
C ALA A 457 13.10 6.05 3.78
N LEU A 458 13.53 4.79 3.81
CA LEU A 458 13.67 3.95 2.61
C LEU A 458 12.41 3.16 2.26
N TRP A 459 11.59 2.84 3.26
CA TRP A 459 10.45 1.96 3.11
C TRP A 459 9.27 2.67 2.45
N VAL A 460 8.57 1.93 1.60
CA VAL A 460 7.32 2.37 0.97
C VAL A 460 6.25 1.36 1.38
N GLU A 461 5.14 1.84 1.94
CA GLU A 461 3.99 0.99 2.23
C GLU A 461 3.31 0.58 0.92
N PRO A 462 2.95 -0.69 0.73
CA PRO A 462 2.17 -1.11 -0.42
C PRO A 462 0.77 -0.49 -0.36
N ASP A 463 0.25 -0.08 -1.53
CA ASP A 463 -1.12 0.41 -1.62
C ASP A 463 -2.10 -0.74 -1.43
N ASP A 464 -2.89 -0.68 -0.36
CA ASP A 464 -3.90 -1.67 -0.01
C ASP A 464 -5.34 -1.24 -0.39
N CYS A 465 -5.44 -0.23 -1.26
CA CYS A 465 -6.69 0.30 -1.79
C CYS A 465 -6.85 -0.06 -3.27
N PHE A 466 -7.99 -0.63 -3.62
CA PHE A 466 -8.35 -0.87 -5.01
C PHE A 466 -9.00 0.39 -5.58
N ASN A 467 -8.44 0.97 -6.66
CA ASN A 467 -8.89 2.26 -7.22
C ASN A 467 -9.01 3.39 -6.18
N GLY A 468 -8.13 3.38 -5.18
CA GLY A 468 -8.11 4.37 -4.11
C GLY A 468 -9.24 4.26 -3.08
N ILE A 469 -9.99 3.14 -3.11
CA ILE A 469 -10.99 2.81 -2.09
C ILE A 469 -10.64 1.49 -1.39
N ARG A 470 -11.05 1.37 -0.13
CA ARG A 470 -10.99 0.13 0.64
C ARG A 470 -12.28 -0.07 1.40
N ILE A 471 -12.89 -1.23 1.26
CA ILE A 471 -14.14 -1.59 1.94
C ILE A 471 -13.84 -2.59 3.04
N CYS A 472 -14.49 -2.45 4.19
CA CYS A 472 -14.59 -3.48 5.21
C CYS A 472 -16.06 -3.85 5.37
N ARG A 473 -16.39 -5.11 5.04
CA ARG A 473 -17.77 -5.59 5.13
C ARG A 473 -18.19 -5.81 6.58
N ALA A 474 -19.48 -5.67 6.87
CA ALA A 474 -20.03 -5.96 8.20
C ALA A 474 -19.62 -7.36 8.72
N LYS A 475 -19.56 -8.35 7.82
CA LYS A 475 -19.12 -9.71 8.13
C LYS A 475 -17.61 -9.79 8.45
N GLU A 476 -16.78 -9.02 7.76
CA GLU A 476 -15.33 -8.94 8.06
C GLU A 476 -15.11 -8.26 9.42
N SER A 477 -15.86 -7.19 9.70
CA SER A 477 -15.88 -6.52 11.00
C SER A 477 -16.28 -7.51 12.11
N GLU A 478 -17.34 -8.31 11.93
CA GLU A 478 -17.72 -9.37 12.89
C GLU A 478 -16.59 -10.40 13.12
N VAL A 479 -15.83 -10.78 12.10
CA VAL A 479 -14.72 -11.74 12.25
C VAL A 479 -13.60 -11.21 13.17
N SER A 480 -13.39 -9.89 13.21
CA SER A 480 -12.40 -9.24 14.09
C SER A 480 -12.85 -9.06 15.55
N LYS A 481 -14.05 -9.56 15.89
CA LYS A 481 -14.69 -9.40 17.20
C LYS A 481 -13.79 -9.82 18.36
N ARG A 482 -13.71 -8.94 19.36
CA ARG A 482 -13.01 -9.19 20.63
C ARG A 482 -13.75 -8.57 21.81
N ILE A 483 -13.98 -9.36 22.85
CA ILE A 483 -14.67 -8.91 24.07
C ILE A 483 -13.63 -8.59 25.15
N LEU A 484 -13.53 -7.32 25.52
CA LEU A 484 -12.64 -6.88 26.60
C LEU A 484 -13.41 -6.75 27.90
N HIS A 485 -12.83 -7.31 28.96
CA HIS A 485 -13.39 -7.32 30.30
C HIS A 485 -12.74 -6.22 31.14
N ARG A 486 -13.54 -5.51 31.95
CA ARG A 486 -13.06 -4.51 32.90
C ARG A 486 -13.60 -4.77 34.29
N ILE A 487 -12.88 -4.31 35.31
CA ILE A 487 -13.29 -4.43 36.70
C ILE A 487 -14.58 -3.63 36.90
N ASN A 488 -15.60 -4.25 37.48
CA ASN A 488 -16.75 -3.56 38.03
C ASN A 488 -16.40 -3.15 39.48
N GLY A 489 -16.35 -1.85 39.77
CA GLY A 489 -15.95 -1.35 41.10
C GLY A 489 -16.92 -1.71 42.24
N ARG A 490 -18.20 -2.02 41.95
CA ARG A 490 -19.14 -2.51 42.99
C ARG A 490 -18.88 -3.96 43.38
N THR A 491 -18.58 -4.81 42.41
CA THR A 491 -18.42 -6.26 42.65
C THR A 491 -16.96 -6.71 42.75
N ASN A 492 -16.03 -5.82 42.40
CA ASN A 492 -14.60 -6.08 42.24
C ASN A 492 -14.27 -7.28 41.32
N LYS A 493 -15.16 -7.60 40.38
CA LYS A 493 -14.98 -8.68 39.38
C LYS A 493 -14.80 -8.10 38.00
N LYS A 494 -13.99 -8.76 37.17
CA LYS A 494 -13.92 -8.47 35.74
C LYS A 494 -15.17 -9.02 35.06
N THR A 495 -15.92 -8.16 34.38
CA THR A 495 -17.07 -8.56 33.55
C THR A 495 -16.93 -7.98 32.14
N PRO A 496 -17.60 -8.55 31.12
CA PRO A 496 -17.61 -8.00 29.78
C PRO A 496 -17.98 -6.52 29.82
N TYR A 497 -17.19 -5.69 29.13
CA TYR A 497 -17.37 -4.24 29.13
C TYR A 497 -17.59 -3.72 27.72
N TYR A 498 -16.75 -4.17 26.78
CA TYR A 498 -16.86 -3.80 25.37
C TYR A 498 -16.74 -5.02 24.48
N GLU A 499 -17.46 -4.98 23.37
CA GLU A 499 -17.15 -5.76 22.17
C GLU A 499 -16.57 -4.81 21.12
N TYR A 500 -15.32 -5.02 20.75
CA TYR A 500 -14.64 -4.27 19.68
C TYR A 500 -14.70 -5.03 18.37
N ARG A 501 -14.82 -4.29 17.27
CA ARG A 501 -14.70 -4.79 15.90
C ARG A 501 -14.02 -3.73 15.04
N ASP A 502 -13.13 -4.19 14.18
CA ASP A 502 -12.40 -3.36 13.25
C ASP A 502 -13.36 -2.84 12.17
N CYS A 503 -13.19 -1.57 11.78
CA CYS A 503 -13.78 -1.00 10.58
C CYS A 503 -12.73 -0.87 9.46
N ALA A 504 -13.08 -0.25 8.34
CA ALA A 504 -12.16 -0.03 7.22
C ALA A 504 -10.92 0.77 7.65
N MET A 505 -9.75 0.14 7.48
CA MET A 505 -8.43 0.72 7.73
C MET A 505 -7.53 0.48 6.53
N SER A 506 -6.79 1.50 6.11
CA SER A 506 -5.73 1.38 5.08
C SER A 506 -4.37 1.65 5.71
N ARG A 507 -3.34 0.97 5.22
CA ARG A 507 -1.92 1.26 5.53
C ARG A 507 -1.53 2.70 5.18
N LEU A 508 -2.11 3.23 4.12
CA LEU A 508 -1.89 4.60 3.66
C LEU A 508 -2.79 5.62 4.38
N GLY A 509 -3.68 5.16 5.26
CA GLY A 509 -4.64 5.98 5.99
C GLY A 509 -4.25 6.20 7.46
N PRO A 510 -4.59 7.36 8.07
CA PRO A 510 -4.26 7.63 9.47
C PRO A 510 -5.28 7.06 10.46
N PHE A 511 -6.36 6.44 9.96
CA PHE A 511 -7.49 6.00 10.76
C PHE A 511 -7.25 4.68 11.48
N ARG A 512 -7.77 4.58 12.69
CA ARG A 512 -7.97 3.35 13.48
C ARG A 512 -9.42 3.35 14.00
N PRO A 513 -10.42 3.17 13.11
CA PRO A 513 -11.82 3.23 13.47
C PRO A 513 -12.31 1.90 14.02
N GLU A 514 -13.00 1.97 15.15
CA GLU A 514 -13.53 0.82 15.87
C GLU A 514 -15.04 0.95 16.00
N TRP A 515 -15.75 -0.13 15.70
CA TRP A 515 -17.13 -0.32 16.16
C TRP A 515 -17.04 -0.92 17.56
N ILE A 516 -17.69 -0.29 18.54
CA ILE A 516 -17.59 -0.70 19.94
C ILE A 516 -19.00 -0.79 20.52
N LYS A 517 -19.39 -1.97 20.99
CA LYS A 517 -20.67 -2.17 21.69
C LYS A 517 -20.48 -2.06 23.20
N GLU A 518 -21.28 -1.22 23.84
CA GLU A 518 -21.32 -1.09 25.30
C GLU A 518 -22.04 -2.29 25.92
N LEU A 519 -21.28 -3.20 26.54
CA LEU A 519 -21.83 -4.38 27.23
C LEU A 519 -22.16 -4.09 28.70
N ARG A 520 -21.58 -3.03 29.27
CA ARG A 520 -21.91 -2.61 30.64
C ARG A 520 -23.16 -1.74 30.63
N ILE A 521 -24.18 -2.21 31.35
CA ILE A 521 -25.43 -1.48 31.56
C ILE A 521 -25.35 -0.77 32.91
N VAL A 522 -25.72 0.50 32.96
CA VAL A 522 -25.80 1.31 34.19
C VAL A 522 -27.22 1.85 34.39
N SER A 523 -27.61 2.08 35.64
CA SER A 523 -28.94 2.56 36.01
C SER A 523 -29.04 4.09 36.13
N ASP A 524 -27.92 4.80 36.04
CA ASP A 524 -27.81 6.24 36.23
C ASP A 524 -26.71 6.82 35.33
N SER A 525 -26.65 8.16 35.30
CA SER A 525 -25.64 8.94 34.57
C SER A 525 -24.71 9.67 35.52
N ASP A 526 -24.44 9.08 36.69
CA ASP A 526 -23.50 9.62 37.67
C ASP A 526 -22.06 9.48 37.14
N PRO A 527 -21.31 10.57 36.93
CA PRO A 527 -19.91 10.51 36.49
C PRO A 527 -18.99 9.73 37.43
N GLU A 528 -19.36 9.59 38.70
CA GLU A 528 -18.61 8.81 39.71
C GLU A 528 -19.13 7.38 39.88
N ASN A 529 -20.02 6.90 39.00
CA ASN A 529 -20.58 5.56 39.12
C ASN A 529 -19.46 4.49 39.15
N PRO A 530 -19.34 3.71 40.25
CA PRO A 530 -18.24 2.75 40.43
C PRO A 530 -18.26 1.57 39.45
N GLU A 531 -19.35 1.39 38.69
CA GLU A 531 -19.41 0.37 37.65
C GLU A 531 -18.69 0.78 36.36
N VAL A 532 -18.46 2.08 36.17
CA VAL A 532 -17.79 2.67 35.00
C VAL A 532 -16.30 2.48 35.16
N ALA A 533 -15.68 1.84 34.16
CA ALA A 533 -14.24 1.63 34.13
C ALA A 533 -13.61 2.54 33.08
N PHE A 534 -12.88 3.57 33.51
CA PHE A 534 -12.15 4.48 32.62
C PHE A 534 -10.96 3.79 31.96
N ASN A 535 -10.60 4.25 30.75
CA ASN A 535 -9.26 4.01 30.22
C ASN A 535 -8.27 5.05 30.80
N ASN A 536 -7.00 4.96 30.40
CA ASN A 536 -5.97 5.91 30.82
C ASN A 536 -5.79 7.08 29.83
N GLY A 537 -6.75 7.28 28.94
CA GLY A 537 -6.54 8.01 27.70
C GLY A 537 -5.65 7.23 26.73
N HIS A 538 -5.51 7.72 25.50
CA HIS A 538 -4.66 7.13 24.48
C HIS A 538 -4.13 8.19 23.51
N LEU A 539 -3.06 7.89 22.78
CA LEU A 539 -2.32 8.85 21.95
C LEU A 539 -3.15 9.43 20.79
N LEU A 540 -4.10 8.66 20.27
CA LEU A 540 -4.83 9.05 19.06
C LEU A 540 -5.93 10.05 19.41
N PHE A 541 -6.14 11.02 18.54
CA PHE A 541 -7.36 11.81 18.57
C PHE A 541 -8.54 10.88 18.32
N GLN A 542 -9.72 11.23 18.82
CA GLN A 542 -10.91 10.44 18.58
C GLN A 542 -12.11 11.32 18.23
N SER A 543 -12.77 10.99 17.12
CA SER A 543 -14.13 11.44 16.84
C SER A 543 -15.06 10.24 17.02
N THR A 544 -16.12 10.42 17.80
CA THR A 544 -17.07 9.35 18.10
C THR A 544 -18.44 9.70 17.56
N PHE A 545 -19.09 8.74 16.92
CA PHE A 545 -20.51 8.80 16.57
C PHE A 545 -21.29 7.81 17.43
N PHE A 546 -22.40 8.25 18.01
CA PHE A 546 -23.18 7.45 18.96
C PHE A 546 -24.40 6.83 18.28
N ILE A 547 -24.70 5.56 18.62
CA ILE A 547 -25.86 4.80 18.15
C ILE A 547 -26.53 4.17 19.37
N GLY A 548 -27.77 4.57 19.66
CA GLY A 548 -28.50 4.11 20.84
C GLY A 548 -28.19 4.89 22.12
N PRO A 549 -28.72 4.44 23.28
CA PRO A 549 -28.67 5.19 24.53
C PRO A 549 -27.34 4.98 25.28
N VAL A 550 -26.29 5.63 24.83
CA VAL A 550 -24.92 5.51 25.35
C VAL A 550 -24.60 6.65 26.31
N ASN A 551 -24.05 6.36 27.50
CA ASN A 551 -23.42 7.37 28.33
C ASN A 551 -21.96 7.53 27.93
N PHE A 552 -21.51 8.77 27.77
CA PHE A 552 -20.13 9.13 27.50
C PHE A 552 -19.51 9.78 28.74
N TYR A 553 -18.46 9.16 29.27
CA TYR A 553 -17.73 9.62 30.44
C TYR A 553 -16.35 10.12 30.04
N TYR A 554 -15.89 11.21 30.63
CA TYR A 554 -14.51 11.69 30.47
C TYR A 554 -14.01 12.41 31.72
N SER A 555 -12.68 12.52 31.87
CA SER A 555 -12.05 13.27 32.95
C SER A 555 -11.50 14.58 32.43
N GLU A 556 -11.81 15.66 33.13
CA GLU A 556 -11.20 16.97 32.93
C GLU A 556 -9.74 16.98 33.42
N PRO A 557 -8.94 18.00 33.05
CA PRO A 557 -7.54 18.11 33.46
C PRO A 557 -7.33 18.21 34.98
N ASP A 558 -8.31 18.72 35.72
CA ASP A 558 -8.30 18.81 37.19
C ASP A 558 -8.69 17.49 37.88
N GLY A 559 -9.01 16.44 37.10
CA GLY A 559 -9.47 15.14 37.59
C GLY A 559 -10.98 15.03 37.77
N THR A 560 -11.74 16.11 37.55
CA THR A 560 -13.21 16.09 37.64
C THR A 560 -13.79 15.19 36.55
N LYS A 561 -14.61 14.21 36.93
CA LYS A 561 -15.30 13.36 35.96
C LYS A 561 -16.59 14.01 35.47
N ARG A 562 -16.88 13.80 34.19
CA ARG A 562 -18.10 14.24 33.50
C ARG A 562 -18.80 13.04 32.90
N CYS A 563 -20.12 13.11 32.80
CA CYS A 563 -20.97 12.16 32.10
C CYS A 563 -21.95 12.95 31.23
N VAL A 564 -22.06 12.55 29.96
CA VAL A 564 -23.01 13.12 29.00
C VAL A 564 -23.85 12.00 28.42
N GLU A 565 -25.16 12.15 28.50
CA GLU A 565 -26.10 11.20 27.90
C GLU A 565 -26.18 11.41 26.39
N MET A 566 -25.71 10.43 25.61
CA MET A 566 -25.70 10.47 24.16
C MET A 566 -26.77 9.54 23.58
N ASN A 567 -27.23 9.86 22.37
CA ASN A 567 -28.22 9.14 21.58
C ASN A 567 -27.79 9.03 20.11
N THR A 568 -28.57 8.28 19.32
CA THR A 568 -28.28 8.09 17.88
C THR A 568 -28.17 9.40 17.12
N GLY A 569 -26.99 9.66 16.55
CA GLY A 569 -26.68 10.87 15.78
C GLY A 569 -25.92 11.93 16.55
N ASP A 570 -25.75 11.76 17.86
CA ASP A 570 -24.85 12.61 18.64
C ASP A 570 -23.40 12.25 18.33
N SER A 571 -22.48 13.15 18.67
CA SER A 571 -21.05 12.97 18.40
C SER A 571 -20.17 13.67 19.42
N ASN A 572 -18.91 13.24 19.48
CA ASN A 572 -17.86 13.97 20.18
C ASN A 572 -16.58 14.09 19.34
N TRP A 573 -15.72 15.00 19.78
CA TRP A 573 -14.29 15.03 19.51
C TRP A 573 -13.57 15.09 20.86
N ILE A 574 -12.50 14.33 21.02
CA ILE A 574 -11.71 14.28 22.26
C ILE A 574 -10.21 14.29 21.94
N ALA A 575 -9.48 15.14 22.67
CA ALA A 575 -8.05 15.29 22.54
C ALA A 575 -7.27 14.04 23.07
N PRO A 576 -6.01 13.85 22.64
CA PRO A 576 -5.16 12.76 23.11
C PRO A 576 -5.03 12.73 24.63
N PHE A 577 -4.88 11.52 25.16
CA PHE A 577 -4.64 11.22 26.57
C PHE A 577 -5.71 11.70 27.56
N VAL A 578 -6.87 12.19 27.10
CA VAL A 578 -8.01 12.46 27.97
C VAL A 578 -8.66 11.12 28.37
N PRO A 579 -8.69 10.75 29.66
CA PRO A 579 -9.33 9.51 30.11
C PRO A 579 -10.84 9.52 29.83
N HIS A 580 -11.37 8.41 29.33
CA HIS A 580 -12.79 8.31 28.99
C HIS A 580 -13.34 6.88 29.07
N SER A 581 -14.68 6.77 29.08
CA SER A 581 -15.43 5.51 29.05
C SER A 581 -16.83 5.67 28.46
N PHE A 582 -17.48 4.54 28.19
CA PHE A 582 -18.82 4.44 27.63
C PHE A 582 -19.58 3.30 28.30
N THR A 583 -20.89 3.49 28.51
CA THR A 583 -21.81 2.44 29.00
C THR A 583 -23.17 2.58 28.31
N SER A 584 -23.99 1.53 28.38
CA SER A 584 -25.39 1.59 27.94
C SER A 584 -26.29 1.98 29.11
N ARG A 585 -27.28 2.85 28.86
CA ARG A 585 -28.34 3.15 29.83
C ARG A 585 -29.47 2.12 29.82
N ASP A 586 -29.57 1.28 28.78
CA ASP A 586 -30.72 0.40 28.56
C ASP A 586 -30.28 -0.93 27.92
N GLY A 587 -30.38 -2.02 28.68
CA GLY A 587 -30.04 -3.37 28.21
C GLY A 587 -31.00 -3.95 27.17
N SER A 588 -32.17 -3.36 26.98
CA SER A 588 -33.16 -3.78 25.97
C SER A 588 -32.92 -3.15 24.60
N LYS A 589 -32.13 -2.07 24.54
CA LYS A 589 -31.84 -1.34 23.31
C LYS A 589 -30.42 -1.61 22.85
N PHE A 590 -30.24 -1.61 21.54
CA PHE A 590 -28.91 -1.65 20.96
C PHE A 590 -28.18 -0.33 21.26
N ALA A 591 -26.95 -0.43 21.77
CA ALA A 591 -26.07 0.68 22.11
C ALA A 591 -24.66 0.36 21.60
N CYS A 592 -24.13 1.21 20.73
CA CYS A 592 -22.75 1.14 20.25
C CYS A 592 -22.23 2.54 19.90
N ILE A 593 -20.92 2.63 19.73
CA ILE A 593 -20.25 3.79 19.14
C ILE A 593 -19.42 3.39 17.92
N ILE A 594 -19.27 4.33 17.00
CA ILE A 594 -18.21 4.30 15.99
C ILE A 594 -17.11 5.23 16.48
N ALA A 595 -16.09 4.66 17.14
CA ALA A 595 -14.93 5.37 17.63
C ALA A 595 -13.89 5.49 16.53
N CYS A 596 -13.96 6.57 15.74
CA CYS A 596 -13.00 6.87 14.70
C CYS A 596 -11.78 7.56 15.30
N THR A 597 -10.80 6.75 15.75
CA THR A 597 -9.51 7.27 16.23
C THR A 597 -8.55 7.51 15.07
N TYR A 598 -7.65 8.48 15.19
CA TYR A 598 -6.71 8.79 14.12
C TYR A 598 -5.42 9.45 14.60
N GLY A 599 -4.35 9.19 13.84
CA GLY A 599 -3.08 9.88 13.95
C GLY A 599 -3.07 11.24 13.27
N SER A 600 -2.24 12.15 13.79
CA SER A 600 -1.91 13.45 13.18
C SER A 600 -0.38 13.62 13.20
N GLY A 601 0.14 14.84 13.01
CA GLY A 601 1.57 15.14 12.98
C GLY A 601 2.40 14.52 14.11
N ILE A 602 1.85 14.38 15.32
CA ILE A 602 2.54 13.74 16.46
C ILE A 602 3.01 12.32 16.13
N VAL A 603 2.18 11.53 15.43
CA VAL A 603 2.51 10.14 15.07
C VAL A 603 3.71 10.08 14.11
N GLY A 604 3.81 11.03 13.19
CA GLY A 604 4.95 11.14 12.25
C GLY A 604 6.26 11.56 12.92
N CYS A 605 6.20 12.24 14.07
CA CYS A 605 7.37 12.78 14.77
C CYS A 605 7.78 11.99 16.01
N LEU A 606 7.19 10.81 16.28
CA LEU A 606 7.47 10.04 17.50
C LEU A 606 8.95 9.69 17.67
N GLN A 607 9.65 9.36 16.59
CA GLN A 607 11.08 9.06 16.64
C GLN A 607 11.90 10.29 17.06
N SER A 608 11.61 11.46 16.48
CA SER A 608 12.29 12.72 16.82
C SER A 608 12.03 13.12 18.26
N ILE A 609 10.79 12.96 18.73
CA ILE A 609 10.42 13.23 20.13
C ILE A 609 11.17 12.28 21.08
N GLY A 610 11.24 10.98 20.74
CA GLY A 610 11.97 9.98 21.53
C GLY A 610 13.49 10.17 21.53
N GLY A 611 14.04 10.89 20.55
CA GLY A 611 15.46 11.18 20.41
C GLY A 611 15.93 12.50 21.03
N LEU A 612 15.04 13.28 21.67
CA LEU A 612 15.42 14.51 22.36
C LEU A 612 16.42 14.17 23.49
N HIS A 613 17.68 14.59 23.33
CA HIS A 613 18.76 14.32 24.28
C HIS A 613 18.54 15.05 25.61
N HIS A 614 18.85 14.36 26.71
CA HIS A 614 18.98 14.96 28.03
C HIS A 614 20.31 15.70 28.11
N SER A 615 20.28 17.01 28.40
CA SER A 615 21.46 17.70 28.90
C SER A 615 21.60 17.36 30.39
N ASP A 616 22.59 16.53 30.74
CA ASP A 616 23.09 16.37 32.12
C ASP A 616 23.81 17.66 32.56
N GLU A 617 23.09 18.78 32.60
CA GLU A 617 23.58 20.03 33.15
C GLU A 617 22.91 20.31 34.49
N GLN A 618 23.10 19.42 35.46
CA GLN A 618 23.41 19.78 36.85
C GLN A 618 24.24 18.66 37.47
N GLY A 619 25.49 18.96 37.82
CA GLY A 619 26.24 18.12 38.76
C GLY A 619 25.45 17.98 40.07
N GLU A 620 25.67 16.85 40.75
CA GLU A 620 25.17 16.49 42.09
C GLU A 620 23.75 15.91 42.17
N THR A 621 23.61 14.62 41.90
CA THR A 621 23.56 13.55 42.92
C THR A 621 23.08 12.26 42.26
N GLN A 622 23.97 11.27 42.16
CA GLN A 622 23.57 9.90 41.89
C GLN A 622 22.70 9.42 43.06
N THR A 623 21.38 9.56 42.95
CA THR A 623 20.47 8.75 43.75
C THR A 623 20.32 7.41 43.05
N THR A 624 20.99 6.42 43.62
CA THR A 624 20.84 5.01 43.30
C THR A 624 19.42 4.55 43.63
N SER A 625 18.47 4.76 42.72
CA SER A 625 17.20 4.02 42.75
C SER A 625 16.87 3.48 41.37
N SER A 626 16.83 2.16 41.28
CA SER A 626 16.56 1.35 40.11
C SER A 626 15.10 1.40 39.66
N THR A 627 14.59 2.61 39.37
CA THR A 627 13.23 2.83 38.87
C THR A 627 13.30 3.55 37.53
N PHE A 628 13.75 2.82 36.49
CA PHE A 628 14.01 3.30 35.13
C PHE A 628 12.81 3.97 34.40
N GLY A 629 11.61 3.99 34.99
CA GLY A 629 10.40 4.57 34.38
C GLY A 629 10.00 5.95 34.90
N GLY A 630 10.20 6.26 36.19
CA GLY A 630 9.61 7.45 36.82
C GLY A 630 10.37 8.76 36.56
N THR A 631 11.69 8.70 36.42
CA THR A 631 12.54 9.87 36.16
C THR A 631 12.41 10.37 34.73
N ASN A 632 12.35 9.46 33.75
CA ASN A 632 12.21 9.79 32.34
C ASN A 632 10.85 10.43 32.00
N GLU A 633 9.76 10.02 32.67
CA GLU A 633 8.43 10.60 32.44
C GLU A 633 8.34 12.07 32.89
N LEU A 634 8.86 12.37 34.09
CA LEU A 634 8.85 13.73 34.64
C LEU A 634 9.79 14.67 33.87
N LEU A 635 10.95 14.17 33.42
CA LEU A 635 11.90 14.91 32.60
C LEU A 635 11.34 15.16 31.19
N ASN A 636 10.77 14.15 30.52
CA ASN A 636 10.14 14.32 29.21
C ASN A 636 8.98 15.32 29.24
N LYS A 637 8.16 15.29 30.31
CA LYS A 637 7.08 16.26 30.52
C LYS A 637 7.62 17.69 30.64
N THR A 638 8.75 17.87 31.33
CA THR A 638 9.36 19.20 31.53
C THR A 638 9.95 19.76 30.24
N HIS A 639 10.65 18.94 29.45
CA HIS A 639 11.20 19.37 28.16
C HIS A 639 10.10 19.64 27.13
N LEU A 640 9.14 18.73 26.97
CA LEU A 640 8.07 18.92 25.99
C LEU A 640 7.25 20.17 26.30
N ASN A 641 6.85 20.37 27.55
CA ASN A 641 6.13 21.59 27.95
C ASN A 641 6.97 22.86 27.75
N THR A 642 8.29 22.79 27.88
CA THR A 642 9.18 23.93 27.61
C THR A 642 9.14 24.33 26.13
N TYR A 643 9.15 23.35 25.22
CA TYR A 643 9.20 23.60 23.78
C TYR A 643 7.82 23.77 23.13
N SER A 644 6.76 23.24 23.73
CA SER A 644 5.39 23.32 23.21
C SER A 644 4.51 24.31 23.94
N GLY A 645 4.80 24.64 25.21
CA GLY A 645 3.83 25.26 26.11
C GLY A 645 2.56 24.41 26.28
N ASP A 646 1.50 25.02 26.82
CA ASP A 646 0.16 24.45 26.91
C ASP A 646 -0.82 25.25 26.04
N LEU A 647 -1.46 24.65 25.04
CA LEU A 647 -2.41 25.37 24.18
C LEU A 647 -3.67 25.86 24.93
N ARG A 648 -3.95 25.33 26.12
CA ARG A 648 -5.00 25.81 27.03
C ARG A 648 -4.58 27.07 27.78
N ASP A 649 -3.28 27.34 27.83
CA ASP A 649 -2.69 28.60 28.27
C ASP A 649 -1.92 29.23 27.09
N PRO A 650 -2.62 29.95 26.18
CA PRO A 650 -1.99 30.54 25.00
C PRO A 650 -0.76 31.40 25.30
N LEU A 651 -0.67 32.00 26.50
CA LEU A 651 0.48 32.77 26.90
C LEU A 651 1.71 31.86 27.11
N SER A 652 1.54 30.70 27.76
CA SER A 652 2.58 29.68 27.86
C SER A 652 3.02 29.18 26.49
N HIS A 653 2.08 28.96 25.55
CA HIS A 653 2.41 28.55 24.19
C HIS A 653 3.22 29.62 23.43
N PHE A 654 2.81 30.88 23.52
CA PHE A 654 3.54 32.01 22.93
C PHE A 654 4.97 32.10 23.50
N GLN A 655 5.13 31.99 24.83
CA GLN A 655 6.43 32.02 25.50
C GLN A 655 7.35 30.89 25.01
N ALA A 656 6.82 29.68 24.85
CA ALA A 656 7.57 28.54 24.34
C ALA A 656 8.06 28.75 22.90
N ASN A 657 7.19 29.26 22.01
CA ASN A 657 7.58 29.56 20.63
C ASN A 657 8.64 30.67 20.59
N LEU A 658 8.46 31.76 21.36
CA LEU A 658 9.41 32.86 21.41
C LEU A 658 10.81 32.40 21.83
N LEU A 659 10.90 31.58 22.88
CA LEU A 659 12.15 30.98 23.34
C LEU A 659 12.78 30.09 22.27
N ARG A 660 11.98 29.25 21.61
CA ARG A 660 12.47 28.34 20.56
C ARG A 660 13.11 29.10 19.40
N TYR A 661 12.49 30.18 18.93
CA TYR A 661 13.04 30.99 17.84
C TYR A 661 14.30 31.74 18.27
N ALA A 662 14.32 32.35 19.47
CA ALA A 662 15.52 33.01 19.97
C ALA A 662 16.72 32.06 20.13
N GLN A 663 16.47 30.84 20.64
CA GLN A 663 17.51 29.81 20.74
C GLN A 663 18.04 29.36 19.38
N ASN A 664 17.17 29.28 18.38
CA ASN A 664 17.57 28.95 17.02
C ASN A 664 18.46 30.04 16.38
N ASP A 665 18.26 31.31 16.76
CA ASP A 665 19.13 32.42 16.36
C ASP A 665 20.45 32.51 17.16
N GLY A 666 20.74 31.50 17.98
CA GLY A 666 21.98 31.36 18.73
C GLY A 666 21.97 32.02 20.11
N PHE A 667 20.80 32.41 20.62
CA PHE A 667 20.68 33.01 21.94
C PHE A 667 20.21 31.96 22.96
N PRO A 668 21.07 31.51 23.88
CA PRO A 668 20.73 30.41 24.80
C PRO A 668 19.50 30.72 25.68
N ASN A 669 19.21 32.01 25.89
CA ASN A 669 18.02 32.49 26.58
C ASN A 669 17.54 33.82 25.99
N LEU A 670 16.32 34.24 26.35
CA LEU A 670 15.73 35.48 25.84
C LEU A 670 16.45 36.75 26.33
N LYS A 671 17.17 36.69 27.47
CA LYS A 671 17.91 37.85 28.00
C LYS A 671 19.07 38.21 27.08
N GLU A 672 19.84 37.21 26.63
CA GLU A 672 20.98 37.46 25.75
C GLU A 672 20.54 37.98 24.38
N PHE A 673 19.41 37.48 23.87
CA PHE A 673 18.80 38.02 22.65
C PHE A 673 18.48 39.51 22.81
N ALA A 674 17.86 39.88 23.94
CA ALA A 674 17.47 41.25 24.21
C ALA A 674 18.69 42.18 24.38
N ASP A 675 19.72 41.76 25.14
CA ASP A 675 20.96 42.52 25.34
C ASP A 675 21.63 42.91 24.00
N ARG A 676 21.60 42.02 23.00
CA ARG A 676 22.20 42.28 21.67
C ARG A 676 21.41 43.26 20.81
N LEU A 677 20.08 43.22 20.87
CA LEU A 677 19.23 44.17 20.15
C LEU A 677 19.48 45.61 20.62
N MET A 678 19.72 45.80 21.93
CA MET A 678 20.05 47.12 22.51
C MET A 678 21.39 47.67 22.00
N MET A 679 22.42 46.82 21.92
CA MET A 679 23.72 47.23 21.39
C MET A 679 23.66 47.69 19.92
N GLN A 680 22.72 47.14 19.13
CA GLN A 680 22.52 47.55 17.74
C GLN A 680 21.73 48.85 17.59
N SER A 681 20.91 49.23 18.57
CA SER A 681 20.20 50.52 18.58
C SER A 681 21.11 51.69 18.99
N ASP A 682 22.08 51.45 19.87
CA ASP A 682 23.00 52.48 20.35
C ASP A 682 24.02 52.94 19.29
N GLU A 683 24.28 52.13 18.24
CA GLU A 683 25.12 52.53 17.10
C GLU A 683 24.48 53.57 16.17
N LYS A 684 23.19 53.95 16.38
CA LYS A 684 22.48 54.91 15.52
C LYS A 684 21.85 56.12 16.23
N GLY A 685 22.13 56.36 17.50
CA GLY A 685 21.65 57.58 18.15
C GLY A 685 22.31 57.88 19.48
N GLU A 686 23.05 59.00 19.56
CA GLU A 686 23.31 59.66 20.83
C GLU A 686 21.96 60.08 21.45
N GLY A 687 21.59 59.50 22.59
CA GLY A 687 20.42 59.99 23.33
C GLY A 687 19.91 59.12 24.47
N THR A 688 20.44 59.37 25.67
CA THR A 688 19.85 59.18 27.02
C THR A 688 19.43 57.78 27.48
N GLU A 689 20.20 57.25 28.45
CA GLU A 689 19.83 56.13 29.32
C GLU A 689 18.49 56.37 30.04
N PRO A 690 17.60 55.38 30.14
CA PRO A 690 16.49 55.41 31.08
C PRO A 690 16.92 54.84 32.44
N GLU A 691 16.87 55.66 33.49
CA GLU A 691 16.98 55.21 34.88
C GLU A 691 15.83 54.24 35.21
N LEU A 692 16.17 52.96 35.45
CA LEU A 692 15.28 51.97 36.05
C LEU A 692 15.51 51.94 37.55
N SER A 693 14.55 52.48 38.29
CA SER A 693 14.51 52.48 39.75
C SER A 693 14.40 51.05 40.29
N GLN A 694 15.43 50.61 41.03
CA GLN A 694 15.37 49.41 41.84
C GLN A 694 14.32 49.59 42.95
N THR A 695 13.23 48.82 42.92
CA THR A 695 12.36 48.64 44.08
C THR A 695 12.50 47.21 44.59
N GLY A 696 12.65 47.08 45.92
CA GLY A 696 13.27 45.96 46.60
C GLY A 696 12.53 44.63 46.49
N ALA A 697 13.31 43.56 46.28
CA ALA A 697 12.89 42.19 46.47
C ALA A 697 12.89 41.86 47.97
N ASN A 698 11.69 41.60 48.53
CA ASN A 698 11.56 40.88 49.78
C ASN A 698 12.01 39.43 49.58
N LYS A 699 12.96 39.00 50.42
CA LYS A 699 13.27 37.59 50.66
C LYS A 699 12.08 36.94 51.37
N GLU A 700 11.34 36.10 50.65
CA GLU A 700 10.55 35.04 51.28
C GLU A 700 10.94 33.67 50.72
N SER A 701 10.72 32.70 51.59
CA SER A 701 11.35 31.40 51.73
C SER A 701 10.99 30.34 50.68
N GLY A 702 12.00 29.57 50.27
CA GLY A 702 11.95 28.11 50.19
C GLY A 702 10.76 27.45 49.46
N ALA A 703 10.68 27.61 48.15
CA ALA A 703 10.03 26.67 47.24
C ALA A 703 10.87 26.59 45.94
N PRO A 704 11.03 25.42 45.30
CA PRO A 704 11.76 25.34 44.04
C PRO A 704 11.03 26.21 43.01
N ALA A 705 11.70 27.23 42.46
CA ALA A 705 11.13 28.08 41.44
C ALA A 705 10.81 27.22 40.20
N ASN A 706 9.52 27.02 39.89
CA ASN A 706 9.10 26.30 38.69
C ASN A 706 9.69 26.99 37.45
N PHE A 707 10.37 26.24 36.58
CA PHE A 707 11.04 26.72 35.36
C PHE A 707 10.14 27.61 34.46
N THR A 708 8.83 27.36 34.45
CA THR A 708 7.79 28.17 33.78
C THR A 708 7.78 29.64 34.26
N SER A 709 8.08 29.87 35.54
CA SER A 709 8.14 31.24 36.11
C SER A 709 9.35 32.04 35.63
N ALA A 710 10.47 31.37 35.35
CA ALA A 710 11.68 31.97 34.82
C ALA A 710 11.56 32.32 33.33
N ILE A 711 10.98 31.42 32.51
CA ILE A 711 10.67 31.71 31.11
C ILE A 711 9.69 32.88 31.02
N ALA A 712 8.64 32.87 31.84
CA ALA A 712 7.68 33.97 31.88
C ALA A 712 8.38 35.31 32.17
N GLU A 713 9.24 35.38 33.20
CA GLU A 713 10.03 36.59 33.52
C GLU A 713 10.96 37.03 32.38
N GLN A 714 11.62 36.09 31.72
CA GLN A 714 12.48 36.39 30.58
C GLN A 714 11.68 36.92 29.38
N THR A 715 10.50 36.35 29.11
CA THR A 715 9.58 36.86 28.08
C THR A 715 9.08 38.26 28.43
N ARG A 716 8.75 38.53 29.70
CA ARG A 716 8.39 39.89 30.16
C ARG A 716 9.46 40.89 29.76
N ARG A 717 10.71 40.62 30.11
CA ARG A 717 11.86 41.50 29.83
C ARG A 717 12.08 41.71 28.33
N LEU A 718 12.08 40.64 27.53
CA LEU A 718 12.24 40.76 26.09
C LEU A 718 11.11 41.56 25.45
N CYS A 719 9.84 41.32 25.82
CA CYS A 719 8.73 42.12 25.33
C CYS A 719 8.85 43.59 25.79
N ALA A 720 9.32 43.85 27.01
CA ALA A 720 9.59 45.20 27.49
C ALA A 720 10.67 45.92 26.69
N GLU A 721 11.75 45.23 26.38
CA GLU A 721 12.95 45.78 25.76
C GLU A 721 12.73 45.96 24.24
N VAL A 722 12.25 44.94 23.52
CA VAL A 722 12.01 45.03 22.06
C VAL A 722 10.86 45.99 21.73
N LEU A 723 9.73 45.89 22.43
CA LEU A 723 8.60 46.81 22.20
C LEU A 723 8.89 48.21 22.78
N GLY A 724 9.75 48.30 23.80
CA GLY A 724 10.20 49.55 24.41
C GLY A 724 11.18 50.34 23.54
N VAL A 725 12.10 49.69 22.81
CA VAL A 725 13.00 50.35 21.85
C VAL A 725 12.23 50.87 20.63
N LYS A 726 11.20 50.13 20.18
CA LYS A 726 10.39 50.48 19.00
C LYS A 726 9.17 51.35 19.33
N ARG A 727 9.19 52.02 20.48
CA ARG A 727 8.04 52.76 21.03
C ARG A 727 7.53 53.87 20.10
N SER A 728 8.39 54.47 19.28
CA SER A 728 8.03 55.46 18.26
C SER A 728 7.32 54.83 17.03
N GLU A 729 7.76 53.66 16.57
CA GLU A 729 7.08 52.89 15.51
C GLU A 729 5.70 52.38 15.97
N LEU A 730 5.56 52.03 17.25
CA LEU A 730 4.30 51.64 17.89
C LEU A 730 3.36 52.84 18.13
N ALA A 731 3.88 53.96 18.63
CA ALA A 731 3.09 55.16 18.94
C ALA A 731 2.47 55.83 17.70
N SER A 732 3.06 55.65 16.51
CA SER A 732 2.48 56.14 15.25
C SER A 732 1.36 55.26 14.69
N LYS A 733 1.24 54.01 15.17
CA LYS A 733 0.25 53.02 14.73
C LYS A 733 -0.87 52.76 15.75
N PHE A 734 -0.74 53.28 16.96
CA PHE A 734 -1.69 53.08 18.06
C PHE A 734 -2.12 54.41 18.69
N ASP A 735 -3.34 54.44 19.24
CA ASP A 735 -3.88 55.59 19.96
C ASP A 735 -3.04 55.87 21.23
N PRO A 736 -2.46 57.09 21.38
CA PRO A 736 -1.54 57.43 22.46
C PRO A 736 -2.12 57.31 23.88
N GLU A 737 -3.45 57.15 24.06
CA GLU A 737 -4.07 56.93 25.37
C GLU A 737 -4.20 55.45 25.78
N SER A 738 -3.82 54.48 24.93
CA SER A 738 -4.00 53.06 25.25
C SER A 738 -2.94 52.55 26.25
N ARG A 739 -3.38 52.28 27.49
CA ARG A 739 -2.62 51.59 28.56
C ARG A 739 -2.14 50.16 28.20
N THR A 740 -2.36 49.71 26.97
CA THR A 740 -2.13 48.36 26.48
C THR A 740 -0.65 48.06 26.24
N THR A 741 0.15 49.02 25.78
CA THR A 741 1.59 48.83 25.55
C THR A 741 2.33 48.46 26.84
N THR A 742 1.98 49.09 27.97
CA THR A 742 2.61 48.84 29.30
C THR A 742 2.27 47.47 29.91
N ALA A 743 1.20 46.81 29.47
CA ALA A 743 0.81 45.48 29.94
C ALA A 743 1.47 44.33 29.13
N ALA A 744 1.76 44.52 27.84
CA ALA A 744 2.54 43.56 27.05
C ALA A 744 3.99 43.50 27.53
N THR A 745 4.57 44.65 27.88
CA THR A 745 5.91 44.74 28.47
C THR A 745 6.02 44.03 29.82
N ALA A 746 4.90 43.65 30.44
CA ALA A 746 4.89 42.87 31.66
C ALA A 746 4.54 41.39 31.42
N GLY A 747 4.50 40.87 30.18
CA GLY A 747 4.22 39.46 29.82
C GLY A 747 3.14 38.77 30.67
N THR A 748 2.12 39.53 31.05
CA THR A 748 0.94 39.14 31.82
C THR A 748 -0.30 39.06 30.93
N ARG A 749 -0.16 39.43 29.65
CA ARG A 749 -1.18 39.29 28.60
C ARG A 749 -0.55 38.72 27.34
N LEU A 750 -1.39 38.12 26.50
CA LEU A 750 -1.01 37.81 25.12
C LEU A 750 -0.62 39.09 24.36
N PRO A 751 0.43 39.06 23.54
CA PRO A 751 0.75 40.16 22.63
C PRO A 751 -0.37 40.36 21.60
N THR A 752 -0.50 41.58 21.10
CA THR A 752 -1.36 41.89 19.95
C THR A 752 -0.69 41.42 18.65
N ILE A 753 -1.47 41.29 17.58
CA ILE A 753 -0.93 40.88 16.28
C ILE A 753 0.17 41.83 15.75
N GLU A 754 0.10 43.13 16.03
CA GLU A 754 1.15 44.08 15.65
C GLU A 754 2.42 43.90 16.48
N GLU A 755 2.29 43.63 17.78
CA GLU A 755 3.43 43.28 18.64
C GLU A 755 4.10 41.99 18.16
N CYS A 756 3.31 40.97 17.78
CA CYS A 756 3.83 39.75 17.16
C CYS A 756 4.55 40.03 15.83
N ARG A 757 4.08 40.95 14.99
CA ARG A 757 4.77 41.32 13.75
C ARG A 757 6.14 41.96 13.99
N LEU A 758 6.25 42.79 15.02
CA LEU A 758 7.54 43.39 15.40
C LEU A 758 8.50 42.32 15.91
N LEU A 759 8.05 41.46 16.83
CA LEU A 759 8.86 40.36 17.35
C LEU A 759 9.29 39.39 16.25
N ALA A 760 8.36 38.99 15.39
CA ALA A 760 8.62 38.05 14.29
C ALA A 760 9.61 38.61 13.26
N LYS A 761 9.61 39.94 13.04
CA LYS A 761 10.59 40.60 12.17
C LYS A 761 12.03 40.47 12.72
N GLU A 762 12.21 40.65 14.03
CA GLU A 762 13.53 40.52 14.67
C GLU A 762 13.97 39.05 14.80
N LEU A 763 13.03 38.12 14.95
CA LEU A 763 13.26 36.66 15.05
C LEU A 763 13.20 35.93 13.70
N HIS A 764 13.10 36.67 12.59
CA HIS A 764 13.03 36.13 11.23
C HIS A 764 12.01 35.00 11.02
N CYS A 765 10.83 35.11 11.64
CA CYS A 765 9.73 34.15 11.53
C CYS A 765 8.43 34.81 11.06
N LEU A 766 7.36 34.02 10.87
CA LEU A 766 6.03 34.57 10.62
C LEU A 766 5.35 34.96 11.95
N PRO A 767 4.52 36.01 11.98
CA PRO A 767 3.76 36.37 13.19
C PRO A 767 2.90 35.22 13.72
N GLU A 768 2.35 34.40 12.83
CA GLU A 768 1.54 33.24 13.18
C GLU A 768 2.34 32.07 13.78
N ASP A 769 3.67 32.06 13.62
CA ASP A 769 4.54 31.05 14.24
C ASP A 769 4.74 31.32 15.74
N LEU A 770 4.51 32.56 16.17
CA LEU A 770 4.58 32.97 17.57
C LEU A 770 3.21 32.93 18.24
N TYR A 771 2.17 33.35 17.52
CA TYR A 771 0.87 33.71 18.09
C TYR A 771 -0.22 32.65 17.91
N VAL A 772 -1.01 32.45 18.96
CA VAL A 772 -2.27 31.69 18.92
C VAL A 772 -3.41 32.62 19.34
N GLU A 773 -4.43 32.76 18.48
CA GLU A 773 -5.54 33.70 18.68
C GLU A 773 -6.47 33.29 19.83
N ARG A 774 -6.72 31.98 19.99
CA ARG A 774 -7.59 31.42 21.03
C ARG A 774 -6.97 30.13 21.55
N GLY A 775 -7.07 29.90 22.85
CA GLY A 775 -6.62 28.64 23.45
C GLY A 775 -7.62 27.50 23.22
N LEU A 776 -7.18 26.29 23.51
CA LEU A 776 -8.08 25.16 23.63
C LEU A 776 -8.87 25.30 24.95
N GLU A 777 -10.13 25.70 24.90
CA GLU A 777 -10.95 25.88 26.11
C GLU A 777 -11.32 24.54 26.75
N GLU A 778 -11.84 23.60 25.96
CA GLU A 778 -12.26 22.27 26.42
C GLU A 778 -11.50 21.16 25.67
N PRO A 779 -10.97 20.14 26.37
CA PRO A 779 -10.29 19.02 25.72
C PRO A 779 -11.27 18.03 25.06
N VAL A 780 -12.57 18.24 25.26
CA VAL A 780 -13.68 17.46 24.72
C VAL A 780 -14.69 18.42 24.11
N VAL A 781 -15.18 18.11 22.92
CA VAL A 781 -16.28 18.84 22.27
C VAL A 781 -17.40 17.86 22.02
N VAL A 782 -18.62 18.19 22.47
CA VAL A 782 -19.82 17.40 22.24
C VAL A 782 -20.75 18.13 21.28
N SER A 783 -21.41 17.39 20.39
CA SER A 783 -22.45 17.93 19.50
C SER A 783 -23.61 16.96 19.43
N PHE A 784 -24.81 17.47 19.75
CA PHE A 784 -26.05 16.73 19.66
C PHE A 784 -26.64 16.81 18.26
N ARG A 785 -27.33 15.75 17.85
CA ARG A 785 -28.03 15.69 16.57
C ARG A 785 -28.97 16.88 16.35
N GLY A 786 -28.99 17.41 15.14
CA GLY A 786 -29.79 18.56 14.75
C GLY A 786 -29.23 19.90 15.22
N LYS A 787 -28.12 19.93 15.96
CA LYS A 787 -27.44 21.16 16.38
C LYS A 787 -26.31 21.55 15.43
N GLY A 788 -25.87 20.61 14.59
CA GLY A 788 -24.85 20.85 13.58
C GLY A 788 -25.29 21.79 12.48
N ALA A 789 -24.34 22.50 11.88
CA ALA A 789 -24.63 23.25 10.66
C ALA A 789 -24.98 22.28 9.52
N LEU A 790 -26.21 22.37 9.01
CA LEU A 790 -26.68 21.56 7.88
C LEU A 790 -26.31 22.25 6.56
N ARG A 791 -25.70 21.50 5.64
CA ARG A 791 -25.39 21.93 4.28
C ARG A 791 -25.94 20.94 3.28
N THR A 792 -26.77 21.41 2.36
CA THR A 792 -27.08 20.69 1.13
C THR A 792 -25.90 20.83 0.19
N TRP A 793 -25.19 19.73 -0.07
CA TRP A 793 -24.04 19.72 -0.98
C TRP A 793 -24.49 19.61 -2.44
N SER A 794 -25.41 18.69 -2.69
CA SER A 794 -26.05 18.50 -3.98
C SER A 794 -27.53 18.13 -3.76
N ARG A 795 -28.25 17.88 -4.85
CA ARG A 795 -29.66 17.42 -4.78
C ARG A 795 -29.82 16.11 -4.02
N THR A 796 -28.76 15.29 -4.00
CA THR A 796 -28.78 13.94 -3.44
C THR A 796 -28.04 13.84 -2.10
N LEU A 797 -27.31 14.87 -1.67
CA LEU A 797 -26.43 14.79 -0.51
C LEU A 797 -26.60 15.98 0.45
N LYS A 798 -26.95 15.68 1.70
CA LYS A 798 -26.99 16.64 2.81
C LYS A 798 -25.99 16.24 3.88
N LEU A 799 -25.21 17.19 4.38
CA LEU A 799 -24.20 16.97 5.41
C LEU A 799 -24.53 17.83 6.62
N GLU A 800 -24.77 17.19 7.76
CA GLU A 800 -24.83 17.87 9.05
C GLU A 800 -23.45 17.80 9.71
N ARG A 801 -22.88 18.96 10.06
CA ARG A 801 -21.58 19.03 10.75
C ARG A 801 -21.67 18.48 12.17
N LEU A 802 -20.82 17.51 12.47
CA LEU A 802 -20.69 16.90 13.80
C LEU A 802 -19.61 17.60 14.65
N ALA A 803 -19.38 17.10 15.87
CA ALA A 803 -18.39 17.63 16.80
C ALA A 803 -16.98 17.74 16.18
N SER A 804 -16.34 18.90 16.37
CA SER A 804 -15.00 19.18 15.85
C SER A 804 -14.32 20.26 16.68
N SER A 805 -13.01 20.18 16.87
CA SER A 805 -12.21 21.26 17.45
C SER A 805 -11.77 22.28 16.40
N GLU A 806 -11.74 23.56 16.76
CA GLU A 806 -11.17 24.62 15.92
C GLU A 806 -9.64 24.54 15.80
N HIS A 807 -8.99 24.00 16.83
CA HIS A 807 -7.53 23.73 16.86
C HIS A 807 -7.12 22.56 15.95
N HIS A 808 -8.11 21.80 15.46
CA HIS A 808 -7.94 20.75 14.46
C HIS A 808 -8.85 21.03 13.25
N SER A 809 -8.72 22.24 12.72
CA SER A 809 -9.62 22.83 11.72
C SER A 809 -9.75 22.08 10.40
N MET A 810 -8.77 21.27 9.99
CA MET A 810 -8.87 20.45 8.77
C MET A 810 -9.64 19.13 8.99
N ILE A 811 -9.90 18.76 10.24
CA ILE A 811 -10.65 17.56 10.57
C ILE A 811 -12.13 17.89 10.65
N LYS A 812 -12.92 17.10 9.94
CA LYS A 812 -14.36 17.30 9.82
C LYS A 812 -15.09 15.97 9.89
N SER A 813 -16.15 15.93 10.66
CA SER A 813 -17.06 14.80 10.76
C SER A 813 -18.47 15.24 10.37
N PHE A 814 -19.23 14.33 9.77
CA PHE A 814 -20.57 14.61 9.26
C PHE A 814 -21.51 13.44 9.51
N ASP A 815 -22.76 13.74 9.87
CA ASP A 815 -23.90 12.85 9.59
C ASP A 815 -24.37 13.19 8.18
N VAL A 816 -24.27 12.21 7.28
CA VAL A 816 -24.55 12.40 5.87
C VAL A 816 -25.85 11.69 5.51
N GLU A 817 -26.78 12.43 4.93
CA GLU A 817 -28.03 11.91 4.39
C GLU A 817 -27.94 11.86 2.86
N ILE A 818 -28.16 10.67 2.31
CA ILE A 818 -28.21 10.39 0.88
C ILE A 818 -29.68 10.27 0.48
N CYS A 819 -30.17 11.29 -0.23
CA CYS A 819 -31.55 11.41 -0.66
C CYS A 819 -31.76 10.80 -2.05
N ASP A 820 -33.01 10.43 -2.33
CA ASP A 820 -33.45 10.18 -3.69
C ASP A 820 -33.51 11.51 -4.44
N GLY A 821 -32.90 11.59 -5.62
CA GLY A 821 -33.02 12.78 -6.47
C GLY A 821 -34.40 12.81 -7.10
N ASP A 822 -35.03 13.98 -7.25
CA ASP A 822 -36.37 14.10 -7.84
C ASP A 822 -36.51 13.22 -9.11
N SER A 823 -37.36 12.20 -9.00
CA SER A 823 -37.43 11.00 -9.86
C SER A 823 -37.92 11.23 -11.29
N VAL A 824 -38.02 12.49 -11.74
CA VAL A 824 -38.52 12.87 -13.07
C VAL A 824 -37.37 13.25 -14.02
N LEU A 825 -36.15 13.47 -13.53
CA LEU A 825 -34.98 13.84 -14.35
C LEU A 825 -33.75 12.93 -14.14
N ALA A 826 -33.79 12.01 -13.18
CA ALA A 826 -32.63 11.20 -12.75
C ALA A 826 -32.21 10.10 -13.75
N ALA A 827 -33.01 9.81 -14.78
CA ALA A 827 -32.73 8.73 -15.71
C ALA A 827 -31.59 9.04 -16.71
N GLU A 828 -31.23 10.32 -16.93
CA GLU A 828 -30.23 10.68 -17.96
C GLU A 828 -29.24 11.78 -17.58
N SER A 829 -29.22 12.30 -16.34
CA SER A 829 -28.24 13.35 -15.95
C SER A 829 -27.24 12.87 -14.89
N SER A 830 -26.02 12.56 -15.31
CA SER A 830 -24.83 12.61 -14.46
C SER A 830 -24.54 14.06 -14.08
N CYS A 831 -25.14 14.58 -13.01
CA CYS A 831 -24.85 15.94 -12.56
C CYS A 831 -23.42 15.98 -11.99
N GLU A 832 -22.56 16.82 -12.56
CA GLU A 832 -21.18 17.02 -12.08
C GLU A 832 -21.13 17.42 -10.60
N GLU A 833 -22.17 18.08 -10.09
CA GLU A 833 -22.31 18.56 -8.70
C GLU A 833 -22.38 17.43 -7.65
N ASP A 834 -22.72 16.20 -8.04
CA ASP A 834 -22.77 15.06 -7.12
C ASP A 834 -21.39 14.45 -6.83
N TRP A 835 -20.38 14.80 -7.63
CA TRP A 835 -19.02 14.30 -7.43
C TRP A 835 -18.28 15.09 -6.36
N ILE A 836 -17.59 14.36 -5.50
CA ILE A 836 -16.74 14.86 -4.42
C ILE A 836 -15.30 14.57 -4.80
N GLN A 837 -14.44 15.60 -4.71
CA GLN A 837 -13.00 15.46 -4.83
C GLN A 837 -12.32 16.37 -3.82
N ILE A 838 -11.70 15.79 -2.79
CA ILE A 838 -11.11 16.53 -1.66
C ILE A 838 -9.77 15.90 -1.30
N ALA A 839 -8.76 16.72 -1.06
CA ALA A 839 -7.38 16.30 -0.76
C ALA A 839 -7.17 15.86 0.70
N VAL A 840 -8.11 15.12 1.28
CA VAL A 840 -8.02 14.57 2.65
C VAL A 840 -8.51 13.12 2.65
N HIS A 841 -8.06 12.32 3.60
CA HIS A 841 -8.51 10.95 3.79
C HIS A 841 -9.97 10.93 4.25
N ASN A 842 -10.78 10.00 3.74
CA ASN A 842 -12.18 9.84 4.16
C ASN A 842 -12.39 8.46 4.77
N PHE A 843 -13.05 8.40 5.92
CA PHE A 843 -13.61 7.18 6.51
C PHE A 843 -15.13 7.32 6.55
N GLY A 844 -15.86 6.28 6.12
CA GLY A 844 -17.31 6.26 6.19
C GLY A 844 -17.86 4.97 6.80
N TYR A 845 -18.98 5.06 7.50
CA TYR A 845 -19.70 3.93 8.09
C TYR A 845 -21.21 4.06 7.84
N ASN A 846 -21.81 3.05 7.20
CA ASN A 846 -23.26 3.01 6.98
C ASN A 846 -23.96 2.51 8.24
N TYR A 847 -24.52 3.43 9.01
CA TYR A 847 -25.29 3.09 10.21
C TYR A 847 -26.80 2.97 9.94
N SER A 848 -27.25 3.20 8.71
CA SER A 848 -28.66 3.12 8.32
C SER A 848 -29.04 1.70 7.90
N GLU A 849 -30.35 1.43 7.81
CA GLU A 849 -30.87 0.16 7.31
C GLU A 849 -30.88 0.05 5.78
N LYS A 850 -30.51 1.13 5.07
CA LYS A 850 -30.50 1.19 3.61
C LYS A 850 -29.09 1.11 3.05
N ALA A 851 -28.91 0.30 2.01
CA ALA A 851 -27.70 0.29 1.23
C ALA A 851 -27.65 1.49 0.28
N PHE A 852 -26.45 1.93 -0.06
CA PHE A 852 -26.20 2.95 -1.08
C PHE A 852 -25.01 2.55 -1.95
N LEU A 853 -24.85 3.22 -3.09
CA LEU A 853 -23.72 3.03 -3.98
C LEU A 853 -22.63 4.07 -3.68
N LEU A 854 -21.39 3.60 -3.53
CA LEU A 854 -20.18 4.40 -3.64
C LEU A 854 -19.61 4.19 -5.05
N GLU A 855 -19.54 5.26 -5.83
CA GLU A 855 -19.02 5.24 -7.18
C GLU A 855 -17.75 6.08 -7.28
N THR A 856 -16.71 5.50 -7.86
CA THR A 856 -15.52 6.20 -8.36
C THR A 856 -15.55 6.19 -9.89
N PHE A 857 -14.59 6.84 -10.54
CA PHE A 857 -14.50 6.82 -12.01
C PHE A 857 -14.27 5.42 -12.59
N ARG A 858 -13.73 4.50 -11.79
CA ARG A 858 -13.34 3.15 -12.23
C ARG A 858 -14.24 2.05 -11.68
N GLU A 859 -15.02 2.34 -10.65
CA GLU A 859 -15.68 1.31 -9.85
C GLU A 859 -16.99 1.78 -9.23
N LYS A 860 -17.91 0.83 -9.06
CA LYS A 860 -19.20 1.01 -8.41
C LYS A 860 -19.35 -0.07 -7.35
N THR A 861 -19.47 0.34 -6.09
CA THR A 861 -19.52 -0.60 -4.97
C THR A 861 -20.70 -0.30 -4.07
N VAL A 862 -21.53 -1.32 -3.83
CA VAL A 862 -22.65 -1.23 -2.88
C VAL A 862 -22.10 -1.25 -1.46
N ILE A 863 -22.54 -0.30 -0.63
CA ILE A 863 -22.23 -0.17 0.80
C ILE A 863 -23.49 -0.57 1.57
N ASN A 864 -23.47 -1.74 2.17
CA ASN A 864 -24.60 -2.27 2.94
C ASN A 864 -24.65 -1.69 4.37
N PRO A 865 -25.78 -1.83 5.08
CA PRO A 865 -25.83 -1.56 6.52
C PRO A 865 -24.70 -2.26 7.28
N GLY A 866 -23.97 -1.50 8.10
CA GLY A 866 -22.83 -1.98 8.87
C GLY A 866 -21.51 -2.09 8.10
N ASP A 867 -21.51 -1.88 6.77
CA ASP A 867 -20.27 -1.77 6.01
C ASP A 867 -19.58 -0.43 6.31
N SER A 868 -18.25 -0.45 6.24
CA SER A 868 -17.41 0.75 6.32
C SER A 868 -16.47 0.84 5.13
N PHE A 869 -15.98 2.05 4.87
CA PHE A 869 -15.08 2.29 3.76
C PHE A 869 -14.04 3.36 4.08
N TYR A 870 -12.93 3.30 3.36
CA TYR A 870 -11.89 4.30 3.31
C TYR A 870 -11.74 4.78 1.86
N VAL A 871 -11.54 6.09 1.68
CA VAL A 871 -11.22 6.72 0.39
C VAL A 871 -9.94 7.53 0.54
N GLN A 872 -8.96 7.26 -0.32
CA GLN A 872 -7.71 8.01 -0.38
C GLN A 872 -7.94 9.49 -0.72
N PRO A 873 -7.01 10.39 -0.34
CA PRO A 873 -7.07 11.79 -0.72
C PRO A 873 -7.20 11.97 -2.24
N HIS A 874 -8.01 12.94 -2.64
CA HIS A 874 -8.17 13.39 -4.02
C HIS A 874 -8.82 12.39 -5.00
N ILE A 875 -9.24 11.21 -4.52
CA ILE A 875 -10.06 10.28 -5.31
C ILE A 875 -11.45 10.90 -5.51
N ARG A 876 -11.81 11.06 -6.79
CA ARG A 876 -13.11 11.56 -7.20
C ARG A 876 -14.17 10.47 -7.03
N HIS A 877 -15.20 10.73 -6.22
CA HIS A 877 -16.23 9.76 -5.88
C HIS A 877 -17.60 10.41 -5.66
N ARG A 878 -18.68 9.63 -5.69
CA ARG A 878 -20.05 10.07 -5.34
C ARG A 878 -20.83 8.99 -4.61
N PHE A 879 -21.91 9.40 -3.96
CA PHE A 879 -22.83 8.51 -3.26
C PHE A 879 -24.21 8.56 -3.90
N GLN A 880 -24.85 7.40 -4.11
CA GLN A 880 -26.17 7.34 -4.72
C GLN A 880 -27.08 6.35 -3.99
N LEU A 881 -28.35 6.69 -3.84
CA LEU A 881 -29.33 5.78 -3.25
C LEU A 881 -29.61 4.62 -4.21
N LEU A 882 -29.55 3.38 -3.70
CA LEU A 882 -29.94 2.21 -4.50
C LEU A 882 -31.46 2.19 -4.66
N HIS A 883 -31.91 2.33 -5.91
CA HIS A 883 -33.31 2.10 -6.25
C HIS A 883 -33.53 0.60 -6.31
N ALA A 884 -34.54 0.10 -5.60
CA ALA A 884 -34.95 -1.29 -5.75
C ALA A 884 -35.39 -1.50 -7.21
N GLN A 885 -34.55 -2.15 -8.01
CA GLN A 885 -35.01 -2.74 -9.26
C GLN A 885 -36.01 -3.82 -8.88
N THR A 886 -37.30 -3.54 -9.02
CA THR A 886 -38.33 -4.56 -8.87
C THR A 886 -38.07 -5.64 -9.93
N PRO A 887 -37.72 -6.89 -9.58
CA PRO A 887 -37.88 -7.96 -10.52
C PRO A 887 -39.39 -8.17 -10.66
N ARG A 888 -39.97 -7.87 -11.83
CA ARG A 888 -41.25 -8.45 -12.21
C ARG A 888 -41.04 -9.95 -12.37
N THR A 889 -41.12 -10.70 -11.27
CA THR A 889 -41.64 -12.09 -11.19
C THR A 889 -41.40 -12.70 -9.81
N THR A 890 -42.51 -12.95 -9.11
CA THR A 890 -42.80 -14.10 -8.22
C THR A 890 -41.74 -14.53 -7.22
N VAL A 891 -41.76 -13.94 -6.01
CA VAL A 891 -41.69 -14.69 -4.72
C VAL A 891 -42.38 -13.87 -3.63
N GLU A 892 -43.70 -13.70 -3.71
CA GLU A 892 -44.55 -13.36 -2.56
C GLU A 892 -45.34 -14.61 -2.19
N THR A 893 -44.71 -15.51 -1.43
CA THR A 893 -45.38 -16.55 -0.64
C THR A 893 -44.30 -17.33 0.08
N MET A 894 -43.83 -16.84 1.22
CA MET A 894 -43.50 -17.59 2.45
C MET A 894 -43.17 -16.53 3.51
N LEU A 895 -43.75 -16.67 4.70
CA LEU A 895 -43.65 -15.74 5.85
C LEU A 895 -44.72 -14.64 5.92
N ASN A 896 -46.00 -15.05 5.92
CA ASN A 896 -47.04 -14.30 6.63
C ASN A 896 -47.60 -15.21 7.73
N GLY A 897 -47.36 -14.80 8.97
CA GLY A 897 -47.82 -15.50 10.17
C GLY A 897 -47.61 -14.67 11.42
N ASP A 898 -47.89 -13.37 11.39
CA ASP A 898 -48.57 -12.71 12.51
C ASP A 898 -49.08 -11.31 12.09
N GLN A 899 -50.35 -11.03 12.33
CA GLN A 899 -50.96 -9.70 12.18
C GLN A 899 -51.29 -9.17 13.56
N SER A 900 -50.57 -8.16 14.03
CA SER A 900 -51.11 -7.21 15.01
C SER A 900 -50.43 -5.83 14.91
N THR A 901 -51.17 -4.90 14.29
CA THR A 901 -51.35 -3.47 14.63
C THR A 901 -50.16 -2.64 15.14
N GLY A 902 -49.75 -1.64 14.34
CA GLY A 902 -49.00 -0.47 14.85
C GLY A 902 -48.48 0.46 13.75
N ASN A 903 -49.23 1.55 13.48
CA ASN A 903 -48.87 2.80 12.81
C ASN A 903 -47.77 2.78 11.72
N GLY A 904 -48.22 2.96 10.47
CA GLY A 904 -47.37 3.24 9.32
C GLY A 904 -46.57 4.54 9.48
N ALA A 905 -45.28 4.38 9.73
CA ALA A 905 -44.27 5.29 9.20
C ALA A 905 -43.73 4.61 7.92
N SER A 906 -43.87 5.27 6.77
CA SER A 906 -43.15 4.87 5.56
C SER A 906 -41.66 4.70 5.91
N PRO A 907 -40.96 3.67 5.43
CA PRO A 907 -39.53 3.52 5.70
C PRO A 907 -38.80 4.81 5.25
N PRO A 908 -37.85 5.33 6.05
CA PRO A 908 -37.21 6.62 5.77
C PRO A 908 -36.66 6.63 4.35
N ALA A 909 -37.02 7.65 3.56
CA ALA A 909 -36.73 7.71 2.11
C ALA A 909 -35.22 7.75 1.76
N SER A 910 -34.35 8.03 2.73
CA SER A 910 -32.90 8.26 2.57
C SER A 910 -32.04 7.19 3.24
N ALA A 911 -30.81 7.01 2.74
CA ALA A 911 -29.75 6.29 3.47
C ALA A 911 -28.92 7.28 4.30
N ARG A 912 -28.25 6.80 5.35
CA ARG A 912 -27.38 7.64 6.19
C ARG A 912 -26.04 7.00 6.50
N MET A 913 -25.01 7.82 6.63
CA MET A 913 -23.67 7.39 7.03
C MET A 913 -22.97 8.40 7.93
N TYR A 914 -22.11 7.91 8.80
CA TYR A 914 -21.12 8.71 9.51
C TYR A 914 -19.89 8.86 8.62
N LEU A 915 -19.43 10.09 8.39
CA LEU A 915 -18.27 10.38 7.53
C LEU A 915 -17.25 11.21 8.31
N VAL A 916 -15.98 10.80 8.29
CA VAL A 916 -14.86 11.52 8.90
C VAL A 916 -13.80 11.85 7.84
N ARG A 917 -13.30 13.07 7.87
CA ARG A 917 -12.28 13.61 6.96
C ARG A 917 -11.10 14.13 7.74
N ILE A 918 -9.90 13.64 7.43
CA ILE A 918 -8.66 14.06 8.11
C ILE A 918 -7.50 14.23 7.10
N PRO A 919 -6.59 15.20 7.31
CA PRO A 919 -5.48 15.44 6.37
C PRO A 919 -4.37 14.38 6.46
N GLY A 920 -4.27 13.63 7.56
CA GLY A 920 -3.14 12.73 7.78
C GLY A 920 -1.82 13.48 7.83
N ALA A 921 -0.83 13.03 7.06
CA ALA A 921 0.47 13.70 6.94
C ALA A 921 0.42 14.96 6.04
N LEU A 922 -0.65 15.18 5.28
CA LEU A 922 -0.83 16.35 4.40
C LEU A 922 -1.29 17.58 5.19
N THR A 923 -0.53 17.94 6.23
CA THR A 923 -0.88 19.05 7.13
C THR A 923 -0.71 20.40 6.44
N ARG A 924 -1.21 21.47 7.09
CA ARG A 924 -1.06 22.84 6.60
C ARG A 924 0.40 23.22 6.40
N GLU A 925 1.26 22.79 7.31
CA GLU A 925 2.70 23.08 7.32
C GLU A 925 3.38 22.38 6.13
N LEU A 926 3.15 21.08 5.93
CA LEU A 926 3.69 20.35 4.78
C LEU A 926 3.21 20.95 3.45
N MET A 927 1.93 21.30 3.35
CA MET A 927 1.39 21.90 2.12
C MET A 927 1.97 23.28 1.84
N ARG A 928 2.36 24.05 2.87
CA ARG A 928 3.11 25.30 2.70
C ARG A 928 4.52 25.05 2.16
N GLU A 929 5.23 24.05 2.68
CA GLU A 929 6.55 23.66 2.16
C GLU A 929 6.48 23.22 0.69
N VAL A 930 5.52 22.36 0.33
CA VAL A 930 5.28 21.94 -1.06
C VAL A 930 4.93 23.14 -1.95
N ALA A 931 4.24 24.15 -1.43
CA ALA A 931 3.93 25.36 -2.18
C ALA A 931 5.17 26.19 -2.52
N LEU A 932 6.21 26.16 -1.68
CA LEU A 932 7.50 26.84 -1.90
C LEU A 932 8.37 26.16 -2.96
N CYS A 933 8.16 24.86 -3.24
CA CYS A 933 8.96 24.15 -4.24
C CYS A 933 8.84 24.77 -5.64
N ASP A 934 9.95 24.81 -6.39
CA ASP A 934 9.94 25.17 -7.80
C ASP A 934 9.04 24.23 -8.60
N GLN A 935 8.23 24.79 -9.50
CA GLN A 935 7.26 24.04 -10.30
C GLN A 935 7.91 22.92 -11.12
N ARG A 936 9.16 23.09 -11.56
CA ARG A 936 9.92 22.08 -12.32
C ARG A 936 10.30 20.86 -11.47
N GLY A 937 10.28 21.00 -10.14
CA GLY A 937 10.63 19.96 -9.18
C GLY A 937 9.43 19.23 -8.57
N LYS A 938 8.23 19.84 -8.55
CA LYS A 938 7.08 19.30 -7.81
C LYS A 938 6.69 17.87 -8.17
N ALA A 939 6.77 17.51 -9.46
CA ALA A 939 6.44 16.16 -9.92
C ALA A 939 7.39 15.06 -9.39
N ARG A 940 8.56 15.44 -8.84
CA ARG A 940 9.54 14.51 -8.26
C ARG A 940 9.33 14.27 -6.76
N ILE A 941 8.49 15.08 -6.11
CA ILE A 941 8.21 14.93 -4.67
C ILE A 941 7.49 13.59 -4.45
N GLY A 942 8.11 12.72 -3.65
CA GLY A 942 7.61 11.37 -3.38
C GLY A 942 7.80 10.37 -4.54
N ASN A 943 8.37 10.80 -5.67
CA ASN A 943 8.61 9.95 -6.84
C ASN A 943 9.85 10.45 -7.61
N GLU A 944 11.02 10.36 -6.98
CA GLU A 944 12.27 10.76 -7.62
C GLU A 944 12.55 9.85 -8.83
N SER A 945 12.85 10.46 -9.96
CA SER A 945 12.92 9.78 -11.25
C SER A 945 14.26 9.97 -11.96
N ARG A 946 15.18 10.75 -11.37
CA ARG A 946 16.48 11.06 -11.96
C ARG A 946 17.52 11.41 -10.90
N ARG A 947 18.77 11.38 -11.31
CA ARG A 947 19.89 11.88 -10.51
C ARG A 947 19.78 13.38 -10.32
N TRP A 948 20.42 13.90 -9.27
CA TRP A 948 20.45 15.34 -9.00
C TRP A 948 21.33 16.13 -9.99
N TYR A 949 22.10 15.44 -10.83
CA TYR A 949 22.93 16.00 -11.90
C TYR A 949 22.77 15.19 -13.19
N ASN A 950 23.25 15.76 -14.30
CA ASN A 950 23.21 15.14 -15.63
C ASN A 950 24.39 14.23 -15.90
#